data_AF-E1Z9F4-F1
#
_entry.id   AF-E1Z9F4-F1
#
_cell.length_a   1.000
_cell.length_b   1.000
_cell.length_c   1.000
_cell.angle_alpha   90.00
_cell.angle_beta   90.00
_cell.angle_gamma   90.00
#
_symmetry.space_group_name_H-M   'P 1'
#
loop_
_entity.id
_entity.type
_entity.pdbx_description
1 polymer ?
#
loop_
_entity_poly.entity_id
_entity_poly.type
_entity_poly.pdbx_seq_one_letter_code
_entity_poly.pdbx_strand_id
1 'polypeptide(L)'
;MPSVAPEPILDVVRGLSTLASFAIVVNQLKNIYDAFFINECDRCRGTGIVTCPHGAPAKPEDKAGQGPGWVGRTLNLEDYVINYASDALRTLLSIHKDTDILQRHGVHVPDEWAAAADGAAAATCNGGADSPLVLLHKLPLTTYSDYEELVEAAVQAGRTYDASDTASQQRWDAAVARLSGLPLYAFKCSSGTTGGQKRMPASMREAQSNVNQFGLFSSHINAAFPGAAAGKELRFPFAGDVEALPSGVQIGVGSSITYRRIRFVDSWVSPKEVIVAGSVQTCYYLHWLCALRRRHDITALTDIFASSLLLAANLLVEHWRRLMADLEAGRCFSWVARSSKGLAPAAAGGLAPPPEGVAAAVDASMEPSPELAQELQQVFDGGRQGLLERLFPGACYVACVLTGSMSKYVPHLRELLPIIPIVSASYGATEGQFGIQSDLVEYAAAAAAAPAAAAAAGSARPAADGSASAVPGGDGSPAADTAAAAVPSCAGISYADFPREPDGHTSYILVPTCDCYMEFILVEHADDPQPPTVSRSLSCACSLEGLEVGRRYEIAVSNLLGLFRFRVVVEGRVGQALNLAGEKTPEASLVAAVAAAAQALLPGGAAGLQEWAAREVLHPRGGAEGGAGHYLVYWELTGAPAAASSRASTGGAGGSPGAPIAAVLAGWAERLEQEVGRCAPQYRAIRQEGSVAGLQLKLVAPGAFGEIRQLAFSNGATAAQYKPPTVVSKPAQWEVLERHRRRIEARAGSNGLLGLLQRWGGGGGGSTSSQGASPARQQLLSELRSAQPDKKLIWEACVALMEERVPFVESQLGGGPFHAVFTRGPLLWQLWTSQAKQGSRVTTASENQAWQDFDPAAKTVVNFGELLGSQVTVTASGSYRAADEEQQRCPKLVLASIQGGALNAWGLQIPLPIRGEGQVEVAYLDPDMRVFRATNGSISVQVRQDRLPELLGWGS
;
A
#
# COMPACT_ATOMS: atom_id res chain seq x y z
N MET A 1 -39.33 34.17 -25.92
CA MET A 1 -39.85 32.87 -25.44
C MET A 1 -39.57 31.82 -26.50
N PRO A 2 -39.39 30.53 -26.15
CA PRO A 2 -39.09 29.90 -24.86
C PRO A 2 -37.75 29.10 -25.04
N SER A 3 -37.23 28.19 -24.20
CA SER A 3 -37.56 27.56 -22.92
C SER A 3 -36.29 26.79 -22.51
N VAL A 4 -35.86 26.91 -21.25
CA VAL A 4 -35.87 25.83 -20.23
C VAL A 4 -34.91 24.66 -20.52
N ALA A 5 -33.93 24.54 -19.62
CA ALA A 5 -33.08 23.37 -19.31
C ALA A 5 -33.89 22.06 -19.20
N PRO A 6 -33.31 20.84 -19.13
CA PRO A 6 -31.94 20.47 -18.77
C PRO A 6 -31.27 19.62 -19.86
N GLU A 7 -30.03 19.17 -19.76
CA GLU A 7 -29.92 17.76 -19.39
C GLU A 7 -28.56 17.33 -18.82
N PRO A 8 -28.59 16.66 -17.66
CA PRO A 8 -27.61 15.71 -17.19
C PRO A 8 -27.72 14.40 -17.99
N ILE A 9 -27.22 14.38 -19.24
CA ILE A 9 -27.14 13.16 -20.06
C ILE A 9 -25.72 12.60 -20.18
N LEU A 10 -24.68 13.39 -19.93
CA LEU A 10 -23.29 12.88 -19.98
C LEU A 10 -22.92 11.98 -18.78
N ASP A 11 -23.65 12.07 -17.67
CA ASP A 11 -23.54 11.12 -16.56
C ASP A 11 -24.46 9.90 -16.71
N VAL A 12 -25.46 9.95 -17.60
CA VAL A 12 -26.26 8.77 -17.97
C VAL A 12 -25.57 7.95 -19.08
N VAL A 13 -24.76 8.60 -19.93
CA VAL A 13 -23.99 7.91 -20.98
C VAL A 13 -22.71 7.24 -20.44
N ARG A 14 -22.21 7.62 -19.25
CA ARG A 14 -21.20 6.83 -18.53
C ARG A 14 -21.79 5.65 -17.74
N GLY A 15 -23.12 5.57 -17.65
CA GLY A 15 -23.85 4.51 -16.95
C GLY A 15 -24.37 3.38 -17.84
N LEU A 16 -24.12 3.37 -19.16
CA LEU A 16 -24.84 2.48 -20.09
C LEU A 16 -23.99 1.75 -21.15
N SER A 17 -22.67 1.60 -21.02
CA SER A 17 -21.87 0.93 -22.06
C SER A 17 -20.77 -0.04 -21.59
N THR A 18 -21.05 -0.94 -20.64
CA THR A 18 -20.14 -2.10 -20.40
C THR A 18 -20.81 -3.37 -19.86
N LEU A 19 -22.06 -3.66 -20.24
CA LEU A 19 -22.67 -4.97 -19.96
C LEU A 19 -22.42 -6.02 -21.07
N ALA A 20 -22.09 -5.59 -22.29
CA ALA A 20 -21.88 -6.50 -23.43
C ALA A 20 -20.44 -7.06 -23.55
N SER A 21 -19.44 -6.38 -22.98
CA SER A 21 -18.04 -6.82 -23.06
C SER A 21 -17.68 -7.89 -22.02
N PHE A 22 -18.47 -8.00 -20.94
CA PHE A 22 -18.24 -8.97 -19.86
C PHE A 22 -18.63 -10.41 -20.25
N ALA A 23 -19.69 -10.57 -21.05
CA ALA A 23 -20.17 -11.89 -21.47
C ALA A 23 -19.17 -12.63 -22.39
N ILE A 24 -18.36 -11.89 -23.17
CA ILE A 24 -17.35 -12.47 -24.07
C ILE A 24 -16.13 -12.96 -23.28
N VAL A 25 -15.67 -12.18 -22.30
CA VAL A 25 -14.55 -12.56 -21.43
C VAL A 25 -14.92 -13.77 -20.57
N VAL A 26 -16.13 -13.80 -20.01
CA VAL A 26 -16.61 -14.92 -19.18
C VAL A 26 -16.83 -16.20 -20.00
N ASN A 27 -17.30 -16.11 -21.25
CA ASN A 27 -17.42 -17.29 -22.11
C ASN A 27 -16.06 -17.86 -22.55
N GLN A 28 -15.05 -17.02 -22.74
CA GLN A 28 -13.70 -17.50 -23.05
C GLN A 28 -13.04 -18.16 -21.83
N LEU A 29 -13.28 -17.65 -20.62
CA LEU A 29 -12.81 -18.29 -19.38
C LEU A 29 -13.43 -19.66 -19.14
N LYS A 30 -14.72 -19.84 -19.51
CA LYS A 30 -15.41 -21.12 -19.42
C LYS A 30 -14.90 -22.16 -20.43
N ASN A 31 -14.63 -21.74 -21.67
CA ASN A 31 -14.08 -22.65 -22.69
C ASN A 31 -12.65 -23.10 -22.37
N ILE A 32 -11.86 -22.24 -21.71
CA ILE A 32 -10.54 -22.60 -21.18
C ILE A 32 -10.68 -23.53 -19.96
N TYR A 33 -11.69 -23.32 -19.12
CA TYR A 33 -11.99 -24.19 -17.97
C TYR A 33 -12.36 -25.62 -18.40
N ASP A 34 -13.18 -25.80 -19.44
CA ASP A 34 -13.63 -27.14 -19.86
C ASP A 34 -12.56 -27.90 -20.68
N ALA A 35 -11.66 -27.21 -21.37
CA ALA A 35 -10.63 -27.82 -22.22
C ALA A 35 -9.42 -28.38 -21.44
N PHE A 36 -9.14 -27.89 -20.22
CA PHE A 36 -7.93 -28.25 -19.47
C PHE A 36 -8.13 -29.33 -18.39
N PHE A 37 -9.35 -29.62 -17.95
CA PHE A 37 -9.58 -30.37 -16.70
C PHE A 37 -10.29 -31.72 -16.81
N ILE A 38 -10.54 -32.24 -18.03
CA ILE A 38 -11.03 -33.63 -18.20
C ILE A 38 -9.90 -34.50 -18.73
N ASN A 39 -9.20 -35.19 -17.83
CA ASN A 39 -8.35 -36.32 -18.20
C ASN A 39 -9.22 -37.60 -18.20
N GLU A 40 -9.37 -38.25 -19.35
CA GLU A 40 -10.27 -39.41 -19.55
C GLU A 40 -9.75 -40.72 -18.89
N CYS A 41 -8.61 -40.69 -18.20
CA CYS A 41 -8.05 -41.85 -17.51
C CYS A 41 -8.72 -42.08 -16.14
N ASP A 42 -9.40 -43.22 -15.98
CA ASP A 42 -10.11 -43.59 -14.75
C ASP A 42 -9.25 -43.66 -13.49
N ARG A 43 -7.92 -43.79 -13.62
CA ARG A 43 -6.98 -43.78 -12.48
C ARG A 43 -6.42 -42.40 -12.12
N CYS A 44 -6.42 -41.45 -13.05
CA CYS A 44 -5.88 -40.10 -12.82
C CYS A 44 -6.97 -39.04 -12.65
N ARG A 45 -8.24 -39.44 -12.81
CA ARG A 45 -9.41 -38.58 -12.55
C ARG A 45 -9.45 -38.17 -11.07
N GLY A 46 -9.42 -36.87 -10.82
CA GLY A 46 -9.49 -36.31 -9.45
C GLY A 46 -8.16 -36.25 -8.68
N THR A 47 -7.02 -36.60 -9.30
CA THR A 47 -5.71 -36.61 -8.60
C THR A 47 -4.77 -35.45 -8.94
N GLY A 48 -5.12 -34.60 -9.93
CA GLY A 48 -4.35 -33.39 -10.26
C GLY A 48 -3.03 -33.62 -11.00
N ILE A 49 -2.82 -34.81 -11.60
CA ILE A 49 -1.60 -35.14 -12.37
C ILE A 49 -1.79 -34.76 -13.85
N VAL A 50 -0.93 -33.87 -14.37
CA VAL A 50 -1.05 -33.26 -15.71
C VAL A 50 -0.40 -34.09 -16.83
N THR A 51 0.43 -35.09 -16.50
CA THR A 51 1.00 -36.06 -17.47
C THR A 51 0.64 -37.47 -17.03
N CYS A 52 -0.17 -38.19 -17.81
CA CYS A 52 -0.59 -39.56 -17.51
C CYS A 52 0.51 -40.57 -17.90
N PRO A 53 1.15 -41.29 -16.96
CA PRO A 53 2.14 -42.32 -17.29
C PRO A 53 1.50 -43.64 -17.75
N HIS A 54 0.15 -43.72 -17.78
CA HIS A 54 -0.62 -44.95 -17.98
C HIS A 54 -1.24 -45.11 -19.39
N GLY A 55 -0.89 -44.26 -20.37
CA GLY A 55 -1.33 -44.43 -21.77
C GLY A 55 -0.88 -43.30 -22.71
N ALA A 56 -0.54 -43.64 -23.95
CA ALA A 56 0.00 -42.72 -24.96
C ALA A 56 -1.00 -41.61 -25.37
N PRO A 57 -0.53 -40.40 -25.73
CA PRO A 57 -1.38 -39.27 -26.07
C PRO A 57 -2.19 -39.53 -27.36
N ALA A 58 -3.52 -39.38 -27.29
CA ALA A 58 -4.37 -39.42 -28.48
C ALA A 58 -4.20 -38.13 -29.31
N LYS A 59 -4.08 -38.28 -30.63
CA LYS A 59 -3.97 -37.16 -31.57
C LYS A 59 -5.30 -36.41 -31.74
N PRO A 60 -5.29 -35.11 -32.06
CA PRO A 60 -6.45 -34.22 -31.95
C PRO A 60 -7.50 -34.34 -33.07
N GLU A 61 -7.42 -35.32 -33.98
CA GLU A 61 -8.07 -35.20 -35.30
C GLU A 61 -9.44 -35.91 -35.47
N ASP A 62 -9.92 -36.72 -34.51
CA ASP A 62 -11.05 -37.64 -34.78
C ASP A 62 -12.44 -37.30 -34.15
N LYS A 63 -12.69 -36.07 -33.67
CA LYS A 63 -14.03 -35.72 -33.10
C LYS A 63 -14.67 -34.44 -33.67
N ALA A 64 -14.66 -34.27 -34.98
CA ALA A 64 -15.37 -33.17 -35.66
C ALA A 64 -16.89 -33.43 -35.91
N GLY A 65 -17.51 -34.45 -35.30
CA GLY A 65 -18.83 -34.94 -35.75
C GLY A 65 -20.01 -34.88 -34.79
N GLN A 66 -19.82 -34.63 -33.49
CA GLN A 66 -20.92 -34.66 -32.52
C GLN A 66 -20.74 -33.55 -31.49
N GLY A 67 -21.38 -32.41 -31.75
CA GLY A 67 -21.42 -31.31 -30.78
C GLY A 67 -22.16 -31.74 -29.50
N PRO A 68 -21.68 -31.35 -28.31
CA PRO A 68 -22.44 -31.55 -27.08
C PRO A 68 -23.75 -30.74 -27.17
N GLY A 69 -24.88 -31.39 -26.89
CA GLY A 69 -26.25 -30.85 -26.97
C GLY A 69 -26.60 -29.71 -25.99
N TRP A 70 -25.65 -28.84 -25.66
CA TRP A 70 -25.81 -27.68 -24.78
C TRP A 70 -25.59 -26.34 -25.51
N VAL A 71 -25.23 -26.37 -26.80
CA VAL A 71 -25.13 -25.16 -27.64
C VAL A 71 -26.55 -24.68 -27.99
N GLY A 72 -27.12 -23.81 -27.14
CA GLY A 72 -28.41 -23.19 -27.42
C GLY A 72 -29.15 -22.57 -26.25
N ARG A 73 -28.67 -22.66 -25.01
CA ARG A 73 -29.26 -21.91 -23.88
C ARG A 73 -28.44 -20.66 -23.59
N THR A 74 -29.01 -19.50 -23.87
CA THR A 74 -28.59 -18.20 -23.35
C THR A 74 -28.63 -18.28 -21.82
N LEU A 75 -27.49 -18.47 -21.17
CA LEU A 75 -27.39 -18.43 -19.71
C LEU A 75 -27.48 -16.97 -19.26
N ASN A 76 -28.57 -16.63 -18.57
CA ASN A 76 -28.69 -15.35 -17.88
C ASN A 76 -27.64 -15.29 -16.76
N LEU A 77 -26.84 -14.21 -16.72
CA LEU A 77 -25.78 -14.01 -15.71
C LEU A 77 -26.34 -14.00 -14.28
N GLU A 78 -27.57 -13.51 -14.11
CA GLU A 78 -28.30 -13.54 -12.84
C GLU A 78 -28.55 -14.99 -12.39
N ASP A 79 -29.00 -15.87 -13.30
CA ASP A 79 -29.19 -17.29 -13.01
C ASP A 79 -27.86 -18.00 -12.71
N TYR A 80 -26.76 -17.58 -13.34
CA TYR A 80 -25.43 -18.18 -13.13
C TYR A 80 -24.87 -17.90 -11.73
N VAL A 81 -24.96 -16.65 -11.25
CA VAL A 81 -24.45 -16.28 -9.91
C VAL A 81 -25.34 -16.84 -8.81
N ILE A 82 -26.67 -16.82 -8.99
CA ILE A 82 -27.63 -17.32 -8.00
C ILE A 82 -27.51 -18.85 -7.83
N ASN A 83 -27.53 -19.60 -8.94
CA ASN A 83 -27.47 -21.07 -8.86
C ASN A 83 -26.13 -21.53 -8.28
N TYR A 84 -25.04 -20.88 -8.65
CA TYR A 84 -23.70 -21.24 -8.20
C TYR A 84 -23.48 -20.93 -6.71
N ALA A 85 -24.01 -19.81 -6.20
CA ALA A 85 -23.99 -19.50 -4.77
C ALA A 85 -24.77 -20.52 -3.93
N SER A 86 -25.94 -20.95 -4.41
CA SER A 86 -26.74 -21.98 -3.75
C SER A 86 -26.04 -23.34 -3.74
N ASP A 87 -25.41 -23.74 -4.84
CA ASP A 87 -24.70 -25.02 -4.94
C ASP A 87 -23.40 -25.03 -4.12
N ALA A 88 -22.69 -23.89 -4.07
CA ALA A 88 -21.57 -23.68 -3.17
C ALA A 88 -22.00 -23.91 -1.71
N LEU A 89 -23.08 -23.24 -1.28
CA LEU A 89 -23.58 -23.39 0.09
C LEU A 89 -24.03 -24.82 0.42
N ARG A 90 -24.74 -25.50 -0.49
CA ARG A 90 -25.08 -26.93 -0.30
C ARG A 90 -23.83 -27.76 -0.08
N THR A 91 -22.84 -27.60 -0.96
CA THR A 91 -21.58 -28.34 -0.89
C THR A 91 -20.88 -28.10 0.44
N LEU A 92 -20.72 -26.82 0.85
CA LEU A 92 -20.05 -26.45 2.09
C LEU A 92 -20.78 -26.99 3.32
N LEU A 93 -22.10 -26.81 3.39
CA LEU A 93 -22.93 -27.30 4.51
C LEU A 93 -22.89 -28.82 4.58
N SER A 94 -22.99 -29.54 3.46
CA SER A 94 -22.93 -31.00 3.44
C SER A 94 -21.57 -31.54 3.87
N ILE A 95 -20.47 -30.91 3.46
CA ILE A 95 -19.12 -31.31 3.89
C ILE A 95 -18.97 -31.16 5.40
N HIS A 96 -19.41 -30.04 5.96
CA HIS A 96 -19.15 -29.69 7.36
C HIS A 96 -20.34 -29.98 8.29
N LYS A 97 -21.34 -30.75 7.86
CA LYS A 97 -22.61 -30.97 8.58
C LYS A 97 -22.45 -31.43 10.03
N ASP A 98 -21.39 -32.17 10.33
CA ASP A 98 -21.12 -32.76 11.64
C ASP A 98 -20.18 -31.91 12.53
N THR A 99 -19.78 -30.72 12.07
CA THR A 99 -18.91 -29.82 12.84
C THR A 99 -19.64 -29.16 14.00
N ASP A 100 -18.91 -28.87 15.09
CA ASP A 100 -19.46 -28.26 16.31
C ASP A 100 -20.18 -26.94 16.01
N ILE A 101 -19.65 -26.14 15.07
CA ILE A 101 -20.23 -24.83 14.74
C ILE A 101 -21.64 -24.96 14.14
N LEU A 102 -21.87 -25.94 13.26
CA LEU A 102 -23.21 -26.15 12.67
C LEU A 102 -24.16 -26.79 13.68
N GLN A 103 -23.69 -27.79 14.43
CA GLN A 103 -24.48 -28.55 15.39
C GLN A 103 -24.97 -27.68 16.56
N ARG A 104 -24.09 -26.85 17.15
CA ARG A 104 -24.44 -25.95 18.27
C ARG A 104 -25.52 -24.93 17.92
N HIS A 105 -25.64 -24.58 16.64
CA HIS A 105 -26.66 -23.65 16.14
C HIS A 105 -27.88 -24.37 15.51
N GLY A 106 -28.02 -25.68 15.71
CA GLY A 106 -29.19 -26.45 15.27
C GLY A 106 -29.33 -26.54 13.75
N VAL A 107 -28.22 -26.43 13.01
CA VAL A 107 -28.20 -26.53 11.55
C VAL A 107 -28.16 -28.01 11.15
N HIS A 108 -29.32 -28.54 10.78
CA HIS A 108 -29.47 -29.92 10.31
C HIS A 108 -29.49 -29.92 8.78
N VAL A 109 -28.46 -30.49 8.18
CA VAL A 109 -28.32 -30.56 6.72
C VAL A 109 -28.96 -31.85 6.21
N PRO A 110 -29.88 -31.80 5.22
CA PRO A 110 -30.52 -33.01 4.67
C PRO A 110 -29.50 -33.99 4.07
N ASP A 111 -29.63 -35.28 4.38
CA ASP A 111 -28.71 -36.33 3.88
C ASP A 111 -28.77 -36.48 2.34
N GLU A 112 -29.91 -36.15 1.74
CA GLU A 112 -30.12 -36.15 0.29
C GLU A 112 -29.23 -35.14 -0.46
N TRP A 113 -28.69 -34.12 0.21
CA TRP A 113 -27.73 -33.20 -0.41
C TRP A 113 -26.37 -33.84 -0.65
N ALA A 114 -25.98 -34.81 0.18
CA ALA A 114 -24.72 -35.54 0.00
C ALA A 114 -24.73 -36.42 -1.26
N ALA A 115 -25.91 -36.90 -1.68
CA ALA A 115 -26.08 -37.74 -2.87
C ALA A 115 -26.09 -36.95 -4.20
N ALA A 116 -26.37 -35.65 -4.15
CA ALA A 116 -26.44 -34.78 -5.34
C ALA A 116 -25.08 -34.14 -5.71
N ALA A 117 -24.05 -34.30 -4.86
CA ALA A 117 -22.73 -33.69 -5.06
C ALA A 117 -21.93 -34.22 -6.27
N ASP A 118 -22.38 -35.31 -6.90
CA ASP A 118 -21.77 -35.94 -8.08
C ASP A 118 -22.41 -35.53 -9.43
N GLY A 119 -22.72 -34.24 -9.59
CA GLY A 119 -22.97 -33.65 -10.91
C GLY A 119 -24.38 -33.79 -11.48
N ALA A 120 -25.38 -34.15 -10.67
CA ALA A 120 -26.77 -34.05 -11.08
C ALA A 120 -27.31 -32.64 -10.76
N ALA A 121 -27.74 -31.90 -11.79
CA ALA A 121 -28.43 -30.63 -11.65
C ALA A 121 -29.71 -30.80 -10.81
N ALA A 122 -29.61 -30.58 -9.50
CA ALA A 122 -30.73 -30.67 -8.59
C ALA A 122 -31.56 -29.40 -8.70
N ALA A 123 -32.87 -29.59 -8.89
CA ALA A 123 -33.86 -28.56 -9.09
C ALA A 123 -33.70 -27.38 -8.11
N THR A 124 -33.86 -26.17 -8.64
CA THR A 124 -33.95 -24.90 -7.93
C THR A 124 -34.91 -24.99 -6.74
N CYS A 125 -34.40 -25.21 -5.53
CA CYS A 125 -35.16 -25.13 -4.28
C CYS A 125 -35.37 -23.65 -3.93
N ASN A 126 -36.22 -22.96 -4.70
CA ASN A 126 -36.58 -21.58 -4.42
C ASN A 126 -37.53 -21.54 -3.20
N GLY A 127 -37.03 -21.05 -2.07
CA GLY A 127 -37.86 -20.42 -1.02
C GLY A 127 -38.49 -21.30 0.08
N GLY A 128 -38.10 -22.58 0.21
CA GLY A 128 -38.55 -23.45 1.32
C GLY A 128 -37.75 -23.29 2.62
N ALA A 129 -38.26 -23.84 3.73
CA ALA A 129 -37.57 -23.87 5.04
C ALA A 129 -36.20 -24.58 5.00
N ASP A 130 -36.01 -25.45 4.00
CA ASP A 130 -34.79 -26.21 3.74
C ASP A 130 -33.87 -25.56 2.70
N SER A 131 -34.00 -24.25 2.41
CA SER A 131 -33.04 -23.56 1.55
C SER A 131 -31.63 -23.50 2.20
N PRO A 132 -30.53 -23.69 1.44
CA PRO A 132 -29.15 -23.58 1.95
C PRO A 132 -28.88 -22.24 2.64
N LEU A 133 -29.44 -21.16 2.11
CA LEU A 133 -29.29 -19.82 2.69
C LEU A 133 -30.03 -19.69 4.03
N VAL A 134 -31.24 -20.27 4.13
CA VAL A 134 -32.03 -20.27 5.37
C VAL A 134 -31.31 -21.08 6.45
N LEU A 135 -30.72 -22.23 6.09
CA LEU A 135 -29.91 -23.02 7.00
C LEU A 135 -28.66 -22.26 7.45
N LEU A 136 -27.95 -21.59 6.54
CA LEU A 136 -26.79 -20.77 6.87
C LEU A 136 -27.17 -19.63 7.83
N HIS A 137 -28.28 -18.95 7.60
CA HIS A 137 -28.71 -17.79 8.40
C HIS A 137 -29.24 -18.16 9.81
N LYS A 138 -29.38 -19.45 10.13
CA LYS A 138 -29.52 -19.89 11.54
C LYS A 138 -28.26 -19.64 12.36
N LEU A 139 -27.10 -19.55 11.70
CA LEU A 139 -25.85 -19.19 12.36
C LEU A 139 -25.75 -17.68 12.58
N PRO A 140 -25.21 -17.23 13.73
CA PRO A 140 -24.73 -15.87 13.85
C PRO A 140 -23.54 -15.62 12.91
N LEU A 141 -23.22 -14.36 12.67
CA LEU A 141 -21.90 -13.98 12.17
C LEU A 141 -20.83 -14.42 13.18
N THR A 142 -19.79 -15.07 12.68
CA THR A 142 -18.72 -15.66 13.50
C THR A 142 -17.40 -14.91 13.33
N THR A 143 -16.49 -15.12 14.28
CA THR A 143 -15.14 -14.59 14.35
C THR A 143 -14.17 -15.72 14.74
N TYR A 144 -12.86 -15.44 14.76
CA TYR A 144 -11.88 -16.46 15.14
C TYR A 144 -12.08 -17.02 16.55
N SER A 145 -12.60 -16.20 17.48
CA SER A 145 -12.86 -16.64 18.86
C SER A 145 -13.89 -17.76 18.96
N ASP A 146 -14.81 -17.87 17.98
CA ASP A 146 -15.78 -18.97 17.92
C ASP A 146 -15.14 -20.33 17.59
N TYR A 147 -13.94 -20.30 16.98
CA TYR A 147 -13.19 -21.49 16.55
C TYR A 147 -11.94 -21.75 17.39
N GLU A 148 -11.46 -20.77 18.16
CA GLU A 148 -10.18 -20.80 18.84
C GLU A 148 -10.00 -22.03 19.75
N GLU A 149 -11.00 -22.35 20.57
CA GLU A 149 -10.96 -23.54 21.44
C GLU A 149 -10.87 -24.85 20.63
N LEU A 150 -11.61 -24.94 19.53
CA LEU A 150 -11.61 -26.12 18.65
C LEU A 150 -10.26 -26.29 17.95
N VAL A 151 -9.68 -25.18 17.49
CA VAL A 151 -8.37 -25.14 16.87
C VAL A 151 -7.28 -25.53 17.85
N GLU A 152 -7.26 -24.96 19.06
CA GLU A 152 -6.25 -25.32 20.07
C GLU A 152 -6.40 -26.77 20.54
N ALA A 153 -7.63 -27.28 20.68
CA ALA A 153 -7.86 -28.69 21.00
C ALA A 153 -7.29 -29.62 19.91
N ALA A 154 -7.53 -29.30 18.63
CA ALA A 154 -6.98 -30.07 17.52
C ALA A 154 -5.45 -29.98 17.47
N VAL A 155 -4.86 -28.79 17.62
CA VAL A 155 -3.40 -28.60 17.67
C VAL A 155 -2.77 -29.39 18.81
N GLN A 156 -3.36 -29.34 20.01
CA GLN A 156 -2.85 -30.08 21.16
C GLN A 156 -2.95 -31.59 20.96
N ALA A 157 -4.07 -32.08 20.43
CA ALA A 157 -4.22 -33.50 20.08
C ALA A 157 -3.16 -33.93 19.05
N GLY A 158 -2.91 -33.10 18.03
CA GLY A 158 -1.89 -33.34 17.01
C GLY A 158 -0.46 -33.36 17.55
N ARG A 159 -0.14 -32.54 18.55
CA ARG A 159 1.16 -32.54 19.25
C ARG A 159 1.39 -33.79 20.09
N THR A 160 0.33 -34.35 20.66
CA THR A 160 0.39 -35.58 21.46
C THR A 160 0.07 -36.84 20.64
N TYR A 161 -0.10 -36.71 19.33
CA TYR A 161 -0.47 -37.81 18.45
C TYR A 161 0.63 -38.87 18.43
N ASP A 162 0.23 -40.12 18.57
CA ASP A 162 1.10 -41.29 18.44
C ASP A 162 0.40 -42.31 17.55
N ALA A 163 1.00 -42.62 16.41
CA ALA A 163 0.47 -43.57 15.44
C ALA A 163 0.38 -45.01 16.00
N SER A 164 1.04 -45.31 17.13
CA SER A 164 0.96 -46.60 17.81
C SER A 164 -0.09 -46.66 18.92
N ASP A 165 -0.63 -45.52 19.36
CA ASP A 165 -1.68 -45.44 20.40
C ASP A 165 -3.05 -45.14 19.78
N THR A 166 -3.92 -46.16 19.74
CA THR A 166 -5.30 -46.04 19.25
C THR A 166 -6.09 -44.96 19.99
N ALA A 167 -5.86 -44.76 21.30
CA ALA A 167 -6.56 -43.71 22.04
C ALA A 167 -6.09 -42.32 21.60
N SER A 168 -4.82 -42.15 21.23
CA SER A 168 -4.30 -40.91 20.67
C SER A 168 -4.88 -40.60 19.29
N GLN A 169 -4.99 -41.63 18.44
CA GLN A 169 -5.65 -41.50 17.13
C GLN A 169 -7.11 -41.06 17.29
N GLN A 170 -7.87 -41.72 18.17
CA GLN A 170 -9.26 -41.36 18.44
C GLN A 170 -9.42 -39.94 18.98
N ARG A 171 -8.51 -39.48 19.85
CA ARG A 171 -8.51 -38.08 20.35
C ARG A 171 -8.28 -37.09 19.23
N TRP A 172 -7.33 -37.37 18.32
CA TRP A 172 -7.06 -36.53 17.15
C TRP A 172 -8.25 -36.48 16.19
N ASP A 173 -8.78 -37.64 15.80
CA ASP A 173 -9.90 -37.75 14.86
C ASP A 173 -11.15 -37.04 15.42
N ALA A 174 -11.44 -37.23 16.71
CA ALA A 174 -12.54 -36.55 17.38
C ALA A 174 -12.33 -35.02 17.44
N ALA A 175 -11.11 -34.54 17.68
CA ALA A 175 -10.84 -33.10 17.70
C ALA A 175 -10.98 -32.47 16.30
N VAL A 176 -10.49 -33.15 15.25
CA VAL A 176 -10.60 -32.67 13.86
C VAL A 176 -12.05 -32.67 13.38
N ALA A 177 -12.81 -33.73 13.65
CA ALA A 177 -14.21 -33.85 13.21
C ALA A 177 -15.10 -32.71 13.74
N ARG A 178 -14.82 -32.22 14.96
CA ARG A 178 -15.51 -31.06 15.54
C ARG A 178 -15.22 -29.76 14.80
N LEU A 179 -14.06 -29.64 14.14
CA LEU A 179 -13.61 -28.42 13.46
C LEU A 179 -13.89 -28.44 11.95
N SER A 180 -13.69 -29.58 11.29
CA SER A 180 -13.76 -29.72 9.83
C SER A 180 -14.28 -31.10 9.44
N GLY A 181 -15.18 -31.16 8.47
CA GLY A 181 -15.60 -32.42 7.85
C GLY A 181 -14.58 -32.97 6.84
N LEU A 182 -13.45 -32.28 6.66
CA LEU A 182 -12.35 -32.69 5.80
C LEU A 182 -11.09 -32.95 6.62
N PRO A 183 -10.28 -33.97 6.27
CA PRO A 183 -8.96 -34.16 6.86
C PRO A 183 -8.08 -32.93 6.69
N LEU A 184 -7.37 -32.57 7.75
CA LEU A 184 -6.47 -31.43 7.78
C LEU A 184 -5.05 -31.86 7.37
N TYR A 185 -4.40 -31.03 6.56
CA TYR A 185 -2.97 -31.18 6.28
C TYR A 185 -2.14 -30.06 6.90
N ALA A 186 -2.77 -28.93 7.21
CA ALA A 186 -2.09 -27.78 7.78
C ALA A 186 -3.02 -26.91 8.64
N PHE A 187 -2.40 -26.14 9.53
CA PHE A 187 -2.93 -24.92 10.09
C PHE A 187 -2.16 -23.72 9.52
N LYS A 188 -2.81 -23.00 8.60
CA LYS A 188 -2.23 -21.81 7.96
C LYS A 188 -2.31 -20.63 8.92
N CYS A 189 -1.16 -20.09 9.27
CA CYS A 189 -1.07 -18.97 10.19
C CYS A 189 -1.33 -17.65 9.45
N SER A 190 -2.33 -16.89 9.90
CA SER A 190 -2.62 -15.54 9.38
C SER A 190 -1.72 -14.48 10.02
N SER A 191 -1.65 -13.29 9.38
CA SER A 191 -1.04 -12.09 9.96
C SER A 191 -1.96 -11.33 10.93
N GLY A 192 -2.91 -12.01 11.61
CA GLY A 192 -3.94 -11.38 12.45
C GLY A 192 -3.47 -10.51 13.62
N THR A 193 -4.29 -9.51 13.95
CA THR A 193 -4.08 -8.36 14.86
C THR A 193 -4.67 -8.54 16.27
N THR A 194 -5.09 -9.72 16.68
CA THR A 194 -5.85 -9.92 17.94
C THR A 194 -5.03 -10.63 19.02
N GLY A 195 -3.81 -10.17 19.31
CA GLY A 195 -2.99 -10.64 20.44
C GLY A 195 -2.35 -12.03 20.30
N GLY A 196 -2.75 -12.83 19.30
CA GLY A 196 -2.20 -14.14 18.94
C GLY A 196 -2.31 -14.43 17.44
N GLN A 197 -1.50 -15.39 16.94
CA GLN A 197 -1.50 -15.76 15.53
C GLN A 197 -2.66 -16.72 15.22
N LYS A 198 -3.66 -16.28 14.44
CA LYS A 198 -4.80 -17.13 14.06
C LYS A 198 -4.35 -18.29 13.18
N ARG A 199 -4.81 -19.50 13.48
CA ARG A 199 -4.47 -20.75 12.79
C ARG A 199 -5.70 -21.28 12.03
N MET A 200 -5.72 -21.09 10.72
CA MET A 200 -6.82 -21.53 9.86
C MET A 200 -6.66 -23.00 9.47
N PRO A 201 -7.64 -23.87 9.76
CA PRO A 201 -7.57 -25.28 9.38
C PRO A 201 -7.64 -25.43 7.86
N ALA A 202 -6.67 -26.12 7.26
CA ALA A 202 -6.59 -26.29 5.81
C ALA A 202 -6.63 -27.77 5.41
N SER A 203 -7.48 -28.07 4.42
CA SER A 203 -7.65 -29.39 3.82
C SER A 203 -7.04 -29.44 2.42
N MET A 204 -6.71 -30.64 1.93
CA MET A 204 -6.17 -30.77 0.57
C MET A 204 -7.19 -30.34 -0.50
N ARG A 205 -8.49 -30.42 -0.20
CA ARG A 205 -9.55 -29.91 -1.08
C ARG A 205 -9.50 -28.39 -1.20
N GLU A 206 -9.29 -27.69 -0.09
CA GLU A 206 -9.06 -26.24 -0.09
C GLU A 206 -7.76 -25.85 -0.82
N ALA A 207 -6.69 -26.63 -0.64
CA ALA A 207 -5.44 -26.40 -1.36
C ALA A 207 -5.61 -26.50 -2.87
N GLN A 208 -6.35 -27.52 -3.33
CA GLN A 208 -6.69 -27.69 -4.74
C GLN A 208 -7.53 -26.52 -5.27
N SER A 209 -8.47 -26.01 -4.47
CA SER A 209 -9.29 -24.88 -4.90
C SER A 209 -8.46 -23.61 -5.09
N ASN A 210 -7.53 -23.33 -4.18
CA ASN A 210 -6.59 -22.22 -4.34
C ASN A 210 -5.75 -22.37 -5.61
N VAL A 211 -5.27 -23.58 -5.93
CA VAL A 211 -4.52 -23.85 -7.18
C VAL A 211 -5.36 -23.48 -8.40
N ASN A 212 -6.64 -23.84 -8.41
CA ASN A 212 -7.55 -23.51 -9.51
C ASN A 212 -7.74 -21.98 -9.64
N GLN A 213 -7.89 -21.27 -8.52
CA GLN A 213 -7.99 -19.81 -8.51
C GLN A 213 -6.70 -19.14 -9.02
N PHE A 214 -5.52 -19.60 -8.58
CA PHE A 214 -4.24 -19.10 -9.13
C PHE A 214 -4.06 -19.42 -10.61
N GLY A 215 -4.58 -20.57 -11.09
CA GLY A 215 -4.65 -20.89 -12.51
C GLY A 215 -5.50 -19.89 -13.29
N LEU A 216 -6.66 -19.51 -12.74
CA LEU A 216 -7.52 -18.45 -13.29
C LEU A 216 -6.76 -17.13 -13.37
N PHE A 217 -6.06 -16.72 -12.31
CA PHE A 217 -5.28 -15.47 -12.30
C PHE A 217 -4.18 -15.49 -13.37
N SER A 218 -3.47 -16.60 -13.48
CA SER A 218 -2.42 -16.80 -14.48
C SER A 218 -2.97 -16.71 -15.90
N SER A 219 -4.17 -17.26 -16.16
CA SER A 219 -4.81 -17.16 -17.48
C SER A 219 -5.16 -15.73 -17.88
N HIS A 220 -5.62 -14.89 -16.93
CA HIS A 220 -5.90 -13.48 -17.19
C HIS A 220 -4.63 -12.68 -17.45
N ILE A 221 -3.57 -12.95 -16.68
CA ILE A 221 -2.25 -12.33 -16.91
C ILE A 221 -1.73 -12.69 -18.30
N ASN A 222 -1.83 -13.97 -18.70
CA ASN A 222 -1.39 -14.41 -20.02
C ASN A 222 -2.21 -13.77 -21.15
N ALA A 223 -3.50 -13.53 -20.93
CA ALA A 223 -4.34 -12.81 -21.89
C ALA A 223 -3.99 -11.31 -21.97
N ALA A 224 -3.68 -10.69 -20.83
CA ALA A 224 -3.24 -9.29 -20.75
C ALA A 224 -1.85 -9.06 -21.36
N PHE A 225 -0.94 -10.03 -21.18
CA PHE A 225 0.46 -9.94 -21.59
C PHE A 225 0.88 -11.18 -22.38
N PRO A 226 0.33 -11.41 -23.59
CA PRO A 226 0.61 -12.63 -24.36
C PRO A 226 2.09 -12.77 -24.75
N GLY A 227 2.80 -11.63 -24.90
CA GLY A 227 4.24 -11.61 -25.15
C GLY A 227 5.09 -12.19 -24.01
N ALA A 228 4.54 -12.32 -22.80
CA ALA A 228 5.25 -12.88 -21.66
C ALA A 228 5.32 -14.41 -21.64
N ALA A 229 4.44 -15.09 -22.38
CA ALA A 229 4.24 -16.55 -22.30
C ALA A 229 5.46 -17.37 -22.72
N ALA A 230 6.34 -16.83 -23.57
CA ALA A 230 7.54 -17.51 -24.05
C ALA A 230 8.76 -17.31 -23.14
N GLY A 231 8.69 -16.42 -22.15
CA GLY A 231 9.81 -16.07 -21.28
C GLY A 231 9.81 -16.79 -19.95
N LYS A 232 10.73 -16.36 -19.09
CA LYS A 232 10.89 -16.80 -17.71
C LYS A 232 10.36 -15.73 -16.76
N GLU A 233 9.82 -16.18 -15.64
CA GLU A 233 9.38 -15.31 -14.57
C GLU A 233 10.46 -15.21 -13.50
N LEU A 234 10.86 -13.99 -13.17
CA LEU A 234 11.65 -13.71 -11.97
C LEU A 234 10.70 -13.57 -10.78
N ARG A 235 10.68 -14.60 -9.93
CA ARG A 235 9.96 -14.55 -8.65
C ARG A 235 10.94 -14.40 -7.49
N PHE A 236 10.46 -13.83 -6.39
CA PHE A 236 11.19 -13.76 -5.12
C PHE A 236 10.56 -14.62 -4.01
N PRO A 237 10.35 -15.94 -4.23
CA PRO A 237 9.78 -16.81 -3.22
C PRO A 237 10.77 -17.03 -2.08
N PHE A 238 10.23 -17.00 -0.86
CA PHE A 238 10.92 -17.35 0.37
C PHE A 238 10.01 -18.24 1.21
N ALA A 239 10.55 -19.32 1.78
CA ALA A 239 9.83 -20.16 2.72
C ALA A 239 10.55 -20.18 4.08
N GLY A 240 9.92 -19.54 5.07
CA GLY A 240 10.31 -19.65 6.46
C GLY A 240 10.10 -21.05 7.04
N ASP A 241 10.35 -21.18 8.34
CA ASP A 241 10.19 -22.45 9.05
C ASP A 241 8.71 -22.84 9.22
N VAL A 242 8.49 -24.15 9.27
CA VAL A 242 7.16 -24.78 9.40
C VAL A 242 7.27 -25.86 10.47
N GLU A 243 6.43 -25.78 11.51
CA GLU A 243 6.31 -26.83 12.53
C GLU A 243 5.61 -28.03 11.90
N ALA A 244 6.18 -29.22 12.04
CA ALA A 244 5.54 -30.48 11.66
C ALA A 244 5.08 -31.20 12.92
N LEU A 245 3.77 -31.42 13.06
CA LEU A 245 3.21 -32.17 14.17
C LEU A 245 3.43 -33.69 13.98
N PRO A 246 3.48 -34.48 15.07
CA PRO A 246 3.48 -35.94 14.98
C PRO A 246 2.33 -36.54 14.16
N SER A 247 1.18 -35.86 14.08
CA SER A 247 0.06 -36.26 13.21
C SER A 247 0.33 -36.06 11.70
N GLY A 248 1.45 -35.46 11.32
CA GLY A 248 1.79 -35.10 9.94
C GLY A 248 1.22 -33.75 9.48
N VAL A 249 0.41 -33.09 10.32
CA VAL A 249 -0.14 -31.76 10.04
C VAL A 249 0.94 -30.69 10.24
N GLN A 250 0.96 -29.70 9.34
CA GLN A 250 1.94 -28.61 9.36
C GLN A 250 1.37 -27.34 9.97
N ILE A 251 2.14 -26.58 10.75
CA ILE A 251 1.77 -25.25 11.24
C ILE A 251 2.78 -24.22 10.75
N GLY A 252 2.30 -23.17 10.11
CA GLY A 252 3.15 -22.10 9.60
C GLY A 252 2.45 -21.15 8.64
N VAL A 253 3.20 -20.18 8.10
CA VAL A 253 2.69 -19.25 7.08
C VAL A 253 2.25 -20.02 5.84
N GLY A 254 1.06 -19.70 5.32
CA GLY A 254 0.47 -20.44 4.19
C GLY A 254 1.36 -20.51 2.95
N SER A 255 2.03 -19.41 2.59
CA SER A 255 2.98 -19.38 1.48
C SER A 255 4.19 -20.29 1.71
N SER A 256 4.78 -20.29 2.91
CA SER A 256 5.91 -21.17 3.27
C SER A 256 5.53 -22.65 3.16
N ILE A 257 4.34 -23.04 3.63
CA ILE A 257 3.82 -24.41 3.52
C ILE A 257 3.65 -24.79 2.05
N THR A 258 3.05 -23.91 1.24
CA THR A 258 2.85 -24.16 -0.20
C THR A 258 4.17 -24.25 -0.94
N TYR A 259 5.09 -23.30 -0.75
CA TYR A 259 6.37 -23.27 -1.46
C TYR A 259 7.23 -24.50 -1.18
N ARG A 260 7.25 -25.00 0.06
CA ARG A 260 7.97 -26.24 0.41
C ARG A 260 7.39 -27.51 -0.26
N ARG A 261 6.16 -27.43 -0.78
CA ARG A 261 5.51 -28.52 -1.52
C ARG A 261 5.69 -28.45 -3.03
N ILE A 262 6.15 -27.32 -3.56
CA ILE A 262 6.39 -27.16 -5.00
C ILE A 262 7.46 -28.16 -5.47
N ARG A 263 7.15 -28.87 -6.56
CA ARG A 263 8.04 -29.88 -7.16
C ARG A 263 8.70 -29.40 -8.44
N PHE A 264 7.99 -28.59 -9.22
CA PHE A 264 8.39 -28.10 -10.55
C PHE A 264 8.23 -26.59 -10.62
N VAL A 265 9.23 -25.91 -11.19
CA VAL A 265 9.29 -24.43 -11.33
C VAL A 265 9.83 -24.05 -12.70
N ASP A 266 9.52 -24.82 -13.74
CA ASP A 266 10.16 -24.69 -15.06
C ASP A 266 9.97 -23.31 -15.69
N SER A 267 8.90 -22.60 -15.37
CA SER A 267 8.67 -21.21 -15.81
C SER A 267 9.50 -20.17 -15.04
N TRP A 268 10.10 -20.51 -13.91
CA TRP A 268 10.84 -19.58 -13.06
C TRP A 268 12.32 -19.49 -13.45
N VAL A 269 12.95 -18.38 -13.11
CA VAL A 269 14.37 -18.19 -13.41
C VAL A 269 15.29 -18.92 -12.43
N SER A 270 14.93 -18.95 -11.15
CA SER A 270 15.70 -19.56 -10.06
C SER A 270 15.33 -21.03 -9.82
N PRO A 271 16.30 -21.89 -9.44
CA PRO A 271 16.00 -23.23 -8.92
C PRO A 271 15.09 -23.18 -7.68
N LYS A 272 14.26 -24.21 -7.48
CA LYS A 272 13.35 -24.29 -6.32
C LYS A 272 14.11 -24.35 -4.98
N GLU A 273 15.35 -24.84 -4.99
CA GLU A 273 16.21 -24.96 -3.82
C GLU A 273 16.49 -23.59 -3.20
N VAL A 274 16.49 -22.52 -4.01
CA VAL A 274 16.70 -21.14 -3.54
C VAL A 274 15.60 -20.67 -2.57
N ILE A 275 14.39 -21.22 -2.68
CA ILE A 275 13.24 -20.88 -1.81
C ILE A 275 13.56 -21.08 -0.33
N VAL A 276 14.42 -22.06 -0.02
CA VAL A 276 14.81 -22.46 1.34
C VAL A 276 16.29 -22.17 1.62
N ALA A 277 16.87 -21.14 0.98
CA ALA A 277 18.28 -20.77 1.10
C ALA A 277 18.69 -20.18 2.47
N GLY A 278 17.80 -20.19 3.46
CA GLY A 278 18.06 -19.66 4.80
C GLY A 278 17.38 -18.33 5.02
N SER A 279 18.12 -17.22 4.97
CA SER A 279 17.54 -15.89 5.20
C SER A 279 16.84 -15.33 3.95
N VAL A 280 15.88 -14.41 4.15
CA VAL A 280 15.24 -13.68 3.03
C VAL A 280 16.28 -12.99 2.15
N GLN A 281 17.30 -12.38 2.77
CA GLN A 281 18.36 -11.67 2.06
C GLN A 281 19.18 -12.61 1.16
N THR A 282 19.55 -13.79 1.68
CA THR A 282 20.25 -14.83 0.91
C THR A 282 19.40 -15.33 -0.25
N CYS A 283 18.11 -15.58 -0.03
CA CYS A 283 17.20 -16.01 -1.09
C CYS A 283 17.13 -14.96 -2.21
N TYR A 284 16.90 -13.69 -1.87
CA TYR A 284 16.80 -12.61 -2.85
C TYR A 284 18.09 -12.39 -3.62
N TYR A 285 19.24 -12.46 -2.94
CA TYR A 285 20.55 -12.39 -3.59
C TYR A 285 20.72 -13.49 -4.64
N LEU A 286 20.38 -14.74 -4.32
CA LEU A 286 20.49 -15.86 -5.25
C LEU A 286 19.48 -15.77 -6.39
N HIS A 287 18.25 -15.31 -6.13
CA HIS A 287 17.26 -15.03 -7.17
C HIS A 287 17.78 -14.01 -8.19
N TRP A 288 18.41 -12.93 -7.71
CA TRP A 288 19.06 -11.95 -8.58
C TRP A 288 20.22 -12.54 -9.37
N LEU A 289 21.07 -13.35 -8.74
CA LEU A 289 22.20 -13.98 -9.42
C LEU A 289 21.72 -14.84 -10.60
N CYS A 290 20.72 -15.70 -10.37
CA CYS A 290 20.10 -16.50 -11.43
C CYS A 290 19.42 -15.63 -12.50
N ALA A 291 18.76 -14.54 -12.08
CA ALA A 291 18.07 -13.62 -12.98
C ALA A 291 19.01 -12.90 -13.94
N LEU A 292 20.10 -12.33 -13.43
CA LEU A 292 21.06 -11.56 -14.21
C LEU A 292 21.70 -12.40 -15.32
N ARG A 293 21.95 -13.68 -15.05
CA ARG A 293 22.49 -14.63 -16.04
C ARG A 293 21.54 -14.86 -17.23
N ARG A 294 20.23 -14.79 -17.01
CA ARG A 294 19.18 -15.00 -18.02
C ARG A 294 18.32 -13.75 -18.25
N ARG A 295 18.92 -12.55 -18.11
CA ARG A 295 18.18 -11.29 -18.08
C ARG A 295 17.32 -10.99 -19.31
N HIS A 296 17.70 -11.51 -20.48
CA HIS A 296 16.93 -11.34 -21.72
C HIS A 296 15.73 -12.28 -21.81
N ASP A 297 15.75 -13.40 -21.08
CA ASP A 297 14.63 -14.36 -21.06
C ASP A 297 13.52 -13.90 -20.11
N ILE A 298 13.79 -12.92 -19.24
CA ILE A 298 12.85 -12.50 -18.20
C ILE A 298 11.76 -11.62 -18.80
N THR A 299 10.52 -12.11 -18.71
CA THR A 299 9.32 -11.41 -19.20
C THR A 299 8.43 -10.87 -18.09
N ALA A 300 8.66 -11.27 -16.85
CA ALA A 300 7.87 -10.82 -15.71
C ALA A 300 8.69 -10.80 -14.42
N LEU A 301 8.44 -9.81 -13.56
CA LEU A 301 8.95 -9.75 -12.20
C LEU A 301 7.78 -9.87 -11.22
N THR A 302 7.84 -10.81 -10.29
CA THR A 302 6.70 -11.11 -9.40
C THR A 302 7.13 -11.30 -7.95
N ASP A 303 6.40 -10.67 -7.04
CA ASP A 303 6.48 -10.89 -5.60
C ASP A 303 5.07 -10.75 -4.99
N ILE A 304 4.86 -11.20 -3.76
CA ILE A 304 3.57 -11.08 -3.08
C ILE A 304 3.26 -9.60 -2.81
N PHE A 305 4.21 -8.82 -2.29
CA PHE A 305 3.98 -7.43 -1.87
C PHE A 305 4.94 -6.45 -2.56
N ALA A 306 4.47 -5.20 -2.74
CA ALA A 306 5.34 -4.14 -3.22
C ALA A 306 6.55 -3.88 -2.29
N SER A 307 6.39 -4.12 -0.98
CA SER A 307 7.46 -3.99 0.02
C SER A 307 8.59 -4.99 -0.19
N SER A 308 8.25 -6.25 -0.47
CA SER A 308 9.23 -7.33 -0.67
C SER A 308 9.98 -7.15 -1.98
N LEU A 309 9.28 -6.74 -3.05
CA LEU A 309 9.93 -6.40 -4.32
C LEU A 309 10.91 -5.22 -4.18
N LEU A 310 10.53 -4.17 -3.43
CA LEU A 310 11.43 -3.04 -3.17
C LEU A 310 12.63 -3.45 -2.33
N LEU A 311 12.43 -4.32 -1.32
CA LEU A 311 13.52 -4.90 -0.54
C LEU A 311 14.48 -5.70 -1.43
N ALA A 312 13.95 -6.55 -2.31
CA ALA A 312 14.75 -7.27 -3.30
C ALA A 312 15.57 -6.31 -4.17
N ALA A 313 14.95 -5.26 -4.71
CA ALA A 313 15.65 -4.27 -5.52
C ALA A 313 16.74 -3.49 -4.74
N ASN A 314 16.53 -3.24 -3.45
CA ASN A 314 17.55 -2.60 -2.62
C ASN A 314 18.75 -3.52 -2.37
N LEU A 315 18.52 -4.81 -2.11
CA LEU A 315 19.60 -5.79 -1.97
C LEU A 315 20.40 -5.96 -3.26
N LEU A 316 19.75 -5.87 -4.42
CA LEU A 316 20.42 -5.83 -5.72
C LEU A 316 21.39 -4.64 -5.79
N VAL A 317 20.90 -3.43 -5.48
CA VAL A 317 21.72 -2.20 -5.51
C VAL A 317 22.82 -2.21 -4.45
N GLU A 318 22.59 -2.83 -3.30
CA GLU A 318 23.58 -2.94 -2.23
C GLU A 318 24.71 -3.92 -2.60
N HIS A 319 24.37 -5.02 -3.28
CA HIS A 319 25.29 -6.15 -3.48
C HIS A 319 25.68 -6.40 -4.95
N TRP A 320 25.36 -5.49 -5.88
CA TRP A 320 25.64 -5.71 -7.31
C TRP A 320 27.10 -6.06 -7.60
N ARG A 321 28.07 -5.46 -6.89
CA ARG A 321 29.50 -5.80 -7.06
C ARG A 321 29.83 -7.25 -6.70
N ARG A 322 29.16 -7.78 -5.68
CA ARG A 322 29.31 -9.19 -5.28
C ARG A 322 28.64 -10.11 -6.31
N LEU A 323 27.48 -9.70 -6.85
CA LEU A 323 26.82 -10.41 -7.94
C LEU A 323 27.69 -10.45 -9.21
N MET A 324 28.40 -9.35 -9.53
CA MET A 324 29.34 -9.33 -10.66
C MET A 324 30.49 -10.31 -10.44
N ALA A 325 31.10 -10.32 -9.25
CA ALA A 325 32.15 -11.27 -8.90
C ALA A 325 31.67 -12.73 -8.99
N ASP A 326 30.42 -13.01 -8.58
CA ASP A 326 29.82 -14.35 -8.69
C ASP A 326 29.56 -14.76 -10.15
N LEU A 327 29.14 -13.82 -11.00
CA LEU A 327 28.98 -14.04 -12.45
C LEU A 327 30.32 -14.27 -13.14
N GLU A 328 31.35 -13.49 -12.81
CA GLU A 328 32.72 -13.66 -13.31
C GLU A 328 33.29 -15.02 -12.92
N ALA A 329 33.07 -15.44 -11.67
CA ALA A 329 33.56 -16.71 -11.16
C ALA A 329 32.71 -17.92 -11.59
N GLY A 330 31.50 -17.70 -12.10
CA GLY A 330 30.55 -18.76 -12.46
C GLY A 330 30.03 -19.55 -11.26
N ARG A 331 29.97 -18.95 -10.07
CA ARG A 331 29.51 -19.61 -8.84
C ARG A 331 29.02 -18.60 -7.81
N CYS A 332 28.03 -18.99 -7.00
CA CYS A 332 27.51 -18.14 -5.94
C CYS A 332 28.50 -18.00 -4.77
N PHE A 333 28.47 -16.85 -4.09
CA PHE A 333 29.31 -16.54 -2.94
C PHE A 333 30.80 -16.77 -3.23
N SER A 334 31.25 -16.35 -4.42
CA SER A 334 32.63 -16.46 -4.90
C SER A 334 33.64 -15.76 -3.99
N TRP A 335 33.18 -14.69 -3.35
CA TRP A 335 33.89 -13.84 -2.39
C TRP A 335 33.99 -14.43 -0.98
N VAL A 336 33.42 -15.61 -0.72
CA VAL A 336 33.56 -16.37 0.53
C VAL A 336 34.52 -17.56 0.33
N ALA A 337 35.39 -17.79 1.31
CA ALA A 337 36.28 -18.94 1.30
C ALA A 337 35.50 -20.26 1.39
N ARG A 338 35.85 -21.22 0.52
CA ARG A 338 35.26 -22.57 0.50
C ARG A 338 36.19 -23.54 1.22
N SER A 339 35.62 -24.38 2.10
CA SER A 339 36.35 -25.42 2.85
C SER A 339 35.76 -26.80 2.57
N SER A 340 36.37 -27.85 3.12
CA SER A 340 35.81 -29.22 3.07
C SER A 340 34.47 -29.39 3.80
N LYS A 341 34.02 -28.38 4.54
CA LYS A 341 32.72 -28.33 5.23
C LYS A 341 31.72 -27.36 4.57
N GLY A 342 31.99 -26.94 3.32
CA GLY A 342 31.18 -25.95 2.60
C GLY A 342 31.70 -24.51 2.72
N LEU A 343 30.84 -23.54 2.42
CA LEU A 343 31.13 -22.10 2.49
C LEU A 343 31.34 -21.68 3.96
N ALA A 344 32.44 -20.96 4.23
CA ALA A 344 32.69 -20.44 5.58
C ALA A 344 31.59 -19.43 6.00
N PRO A 345 31.19 -19.38 7.29
CA PRO A 345 30.26 -18.36 7.77
C PRO A 345 30.77 -16.96 7.44
N ALA A 346 29.90 -16.09 6.94
CA ALA A 346 30.25 -14.70 6.70
C ALA A 346 30.63 -14.01 8.02
N ALA A 347 31.56 -13.04 7.96
CA ALA A 347 31.85 -12.18 9.12
C ALA A 347 30.57 -11.46 9.59
N ALA A 348 30.52 -11.12 10.89
CA ALA A 348 29.36 -10.44 11.48
C ALA A 348 29.00 -9.17 10.67
N GLY A 349 27.78 -9.12 10.13
CA GLY A 349 27.25 -7.98 9.35
C GLY A 349 27.16 -8.16 7.82
N GLY A 350 27.31 -9.38 7.27
CA GLY A 350 27.14 -9.66 5.82
C GLY A 350 26.13 -10.76 5.50
N LEU A 351 25.74 -10.88 4.22
CA LEU A 351 24.88 -11.95 3.68
C LEU A 351 25.36 -13.33 4.14
N ALA A 352 24.49 -14.09 4.80
CA ALA A 352 24.79 -15.47 5.20
C ALA A 352 24.88 -16.38 3.97
N PRO A 353 25.90 -17.25 3.88
CA PRO A 353 26.00 -18.21 2.78
C PRO A 353 24.86 -19.24 2.83
N PRO A 354 24.38 -19.69 1.67
CA PRO A 354 23.30 -20.68 1.59
C PRO A 354 23.80 -22.08 2.01
N PRO A 355 22.88 -23.00 2.36
CA PRO A 355 23.20 -24.42 2.54
C PRO A 355 23.89 -25.01 1.30
N GLU A 356 24.78 -25.99 1.49
CA GLU A 356 25.62 -26.54 0.41
C GLU A 356 24.81 -27.10 -0.77
N GLY A 357 23.68 -27.79 -0.50
CA GLY A 357 22.79 -28.29 -1.56
C GLY A 357 22.14 -27.18 -2.38
N VAL A 358 21.84 -26.04 -1.75
CA VAL A 358 21.31 -24.85 -2.44
C VAL A 358 22.40 -24.19 -3.28
N ALA A 359 23.60 -24.03 -2.70
CA ALA A 359 24.76 -23.51 -3.42
C ALA A 359 25.08 -24.36 -4.66
N ALA A 360 25.08 -25.69 -4.53
CA ALA A 360 25.32 -26.62 -5.64
C ALA A 360 24.25 -26.52 -6.73
N ALA A 361 22.97 -26.38 -6.36
CA ALA A 361 21.88 -26.20 -7.32
C ALA A 361 22.01 -24.89 -8.12
N VAL A 362 22.42 -23.80 -7.46
CA VAL A 362 22.69 -22.52 -8.13
C VAL A 362 23.93 -22.65 -9.01
N ASP A 363 25.06 -23.12 -8.48
CA ASP A 363 26.32 -23.28 -9.21
C ASP A 363 26.15 -24.16 -10.47
N ALA A 364 25.30 -25.20 -10.41
CA ALA A 364 25.00 -26.06 -11.57
C ALA A 364 24.29 -25.34 -12.72
N SER A 365 23.67 -24.19 -12.46
CA SER A 365 23.01 -23.33 -13.45
C SER A 365 23.87 -22.15 -13.91
N MET A 366 25.12 -22.08 -13.43
CA MET A 366 26.04 -20.96 -13.64
C MET A 366 27.27 -21.37 -14.44
N GLU A 367 27.76 -20.43 -15.24
CA GLU A 367 29.02 -20.54 -15.97
C GLU A 367 29.76 -19.20 -15.86
N PRO A 368 31.10 -19.19 -15.79
CA PRO A 368 31.89 -17.95 -15.77
C PRO A 368 31.56 -17.08 -16.98
N SER A 369 31.15 -15.83 -16.75
CA SER A 369 30.86 -14.86 -17.82
C SER A 369 31.34 -13.44 -17.46
N PRO A 370 32.64 -13.16 -17.66
CA PRO A 370 33.21 -11.84 -17.40
C PRO A 370 32.62 -10.74 -18.29
N GLU A 371 32.26 -11.06 -19.54
CA GLU A 371 31.68 -10.09 -20.47
C GLU A 371 30.31 -9.60 -19.98
N LEU A 372 29.47 -10.52 -19.49
CA LEU A 372 28.17 -10.18 -18.91
C LEU A 372 28.33 -9.32 -17.65
N ALA A 373 29.29 -9.65 -16.79
CA ALA A 373 29.56 -8.86 -15.60
C ALA A 373 29.98 -7.42 -15.95
N GLN A 374 30.84 -7.26 -16.97
CA GLN A 374 31.25 -5.94 -17.45
C GLN A 374 30.09 -5.14 -18.07
N GLU A 375 29.21 -5.79 -18.85
CA GLU A 375 28.01 -5.15 -19.40
C GLU A 375 27.07 -4.67 -18.29
N LEU A 376 26.77 -5.55 -17.32
CA LEU A 376 25.89 -5.25 -16.20
C LEU A 376 26.45 -4.15 -15.31
N GLN A 377 27.77 -4.10 -15.12
CA GLN A 377 28.43 -3.01 -14.41
C GLN A 377 28.11 -1.65 -15.05
N GLN A 378 28.17 -1.53 -16.38
CA GLN A 378 27.80 -0.28 -17.08
C GLN A 378 26.33 0.08 -16.85
N VAL A 379 25.43 -0.91 -16.77
CA VAL A 379 24.02 -0.67 -16.44
C VAL A 379 23.89 -0.09 -15.03
N PHE A 380 24.55 -0.68 -14.03
CA PHE A 380 24.55 -0.18 -12.66
C PHE A 380 25.17 1.22 -12.53
N ASP A 381 26.23 1.51 -13.27
CA ASP A 381 26.89 2.83 -13.27
C ASP A 381 25.96 3.94 -13.80
N GLY A 382 24.95 3.60 -14.62
CA GLY A 382 23.91 4.53 -15.05
C GLY A 382 22.88 4.93 -13.98
N GLY A 383 23.02 4.43 -12.74
CA GLY A 383 22.22 4.85 -11.58
C GLY A 383 20.90 4.10 -11.41
N ARG A 384 20.12 4.53 -10.41
CA ARG A 384 18.91 3.82 -9.95
C ARG A 384 17.67 4.03 -10.83
N GLN A 385 17.57 5.17 -11.52
CA GLN A 385 16.40 5.49 -12.34
C GLN A 385 16.25 4.47 -13.48
N GLY A 386 15.08 3.83 -13.58
CA GLY A 386 14.80 2.81 -14.60
C GLY A 386 15.70 1.58 -14.51
N LEU A 387 16.38 1.34 -13.38
CA LEU A 387 17.40 0.29 -13.26
C LEU A 387 16.86 -1.09 -13.62
N LEU A 388 15.68 -1.47 -13.12
CA LEU A 388 15.12 -2.81 -13.39
C LEU A 388 14.75 -2.99 -14.86
N GLU A 389 14.24 -1.95 -15.53
CA GLU A 389 13.92 -2.00 -16.96
C GLU A 389 15.18 -2.13 -17.82
N ARG A 390 16.26 -1.44 -17.45
CA ARG A 390 17.55 -1.55 -18.15
C ARG A 390 18.21 -2.92 -17.96
N LEU A 391 18.01 -3.54 -16.79
CA LEU A 391 18.50 -4.88 -16.51
C LEU A 391 17.71 -5.95 -17.28
N PHE A 392 16.37 -5.82 -17.33
CA PHE A 392 15.47 -6.82 -17.91
C PHE A 392 14.69 -6.24 -19.10
N PRO A 393 15.34 -6.07 -20.27
CA PRO A 393 14.71 -5.42 -21.43
C PRO A 393 13.54 -6.22 -22.04
N GLY A 394 13.42 -7.51 -21.70
CA GLY A 394 12.31 -8.37 -22.12
C GLY A 394 11.08 -8.32 -21.20
N ALA A 395 11.15 -7.61 -20.08
CA ALA A 395 10.08 -7.59 -19.09
C ALA A 395 8.83 -6.86 -19.63
N CYS A 396 7.68 -7.54 -19.56
CA CYS A 396 6.41 -7.06 -20.08
C CYS A 396 5.50 -6.51 -18.96
N TYR A 397 5.61 -7.05 -17.73
CA TYR A 397 4.86 -6.58 -16.57
C TYR A 397 5.57 -6.90 -15.25
N VAL A 398 5.12 -6.24 -14.18
CA VAL A 398 5.48 -6.55 -12.79
C VAL A 398 4.22 -6.90 -12.01
N ALA A 399 4.22 -7.98 -11.24
CA ALA A 399 3.08 -8.40 -10.42
C ALA A 399 3.41 -8.38 -8.92
N CYS A 400 2.69 -7.55 -8.15
CA CYS A 400 2.73 -7.56 -6.68
C CYS A 400 1.51 -6.82 -6.10
N VAL A 401 1.18 -7.06 -4.83
CA VAL A 401 0.09 -6.31 -4.17
C VAL A 401 0.52 -4.86 -3.95
N LEU A 402 -0.26 -3.94 -4.51
CA LEU A 402 -0.02 -2.49 -4.55
C LEU A 402 -1.03 -1.68 -3.72
N THR A 403 -2.11 -2.33 -3.30
CA THR A 403 -3.28 -1.69 -2.70
C THR A 403 -3.18 -1.68 -1.17
N GLY A 404 -4.07 -0.92 -0.51
CA GLY A 404 -4.06 -0.78 0.94
C GLY A 404 -2.75 -0.18 1.47
N SER A 405 -2.16 -0.81 2.49
CA SER A 405 -0.90 -0.36 3.10
C SER A 405 0.31 -0.45 2.15
N MET A 406 0.22 -1.19 1.05
CA MET A 406 1.33 -1.34 0.09
C MET A 406 1.46 -0.17 -0.88
N SER A 407 0.44 0.67 -1.01
CA SER A 407 0.41 1.83 -1.93
C SER A 407 1.57 2.81 -1.72
N LYS A 408 2.08 2.92 -0.48
CA LYS A 408 3.22 3.76 -0.12
C LYS A 408 4.54 3.38 -0.81
N TYR A 409 4.65 2.15 -1.33
CA TYR A 409 5.86 1.69 -2.02
C TYR A 409 5.84 1.97 -3.52
N VAL A 410 4.66 2.24 -4.10
CA VAL A 410 4.49 2.43 -5.55
C VAL A 410 5.40 3.54 -6.10
N PRO A 411 5.50 4.75 -5.50
CA PRO A 411 6.39 5.79 -6.03
C PRO A 411 7.87 5.37 -6.08
N HIS A 412 8.30 4.51 -5.16
CA HIS A 412 9.69 4.01 -5.12
C HIS A 412 9.93 2.90 -6.14
N LEU A 413 8.91 2.07 -6.40
CA LEU A 413 8.97 1.12 -7.52
C LEU A 413 8.99 1.85 -8.86
N ARG A 414 8.29 2.98 -9.01
CA ARG A 414 8.32 3.82 -10.22
C ARG A 414 9.66 4.49 -10.52
N GLU A 415 10.49 4.75 -9.49
CA GLU A 415 11.90 5.15 -9.70
C GLU A 415 12.65 4.06 -10.48
N LEU A 416 12.37 2.77 -10.20
CA LEU A 416 13.04 1.62 -10.79
C LEU A 416 12.38 1.12 -12.09
N LEU A 417 11.06 1.31 -12.22
CA LEU A 417 10.15 0.79 -13.26
C LEU A 417 9.24 1.93 -13.79
N PRO A 418 9.80 2.94 -14.48
CA PRO A 418 9.06 4.12 -14.93
C PRO A 418 8.02 3.84 -16.02
N ILE A 419 8.14 2.75 -16.79
CA ILE A 419 7.33 2.48 -17.98
C ILE A 419 6.51 1.19 -17.80
N ILE A 420 7.12 0.11 -17.28
CA ILE A 420 6.49 -1.21 -17.23
C ILE A 420 5.22 -1.19 -16.35
N PRO A 421 4.11 -1.83 -16.77
CA PRO A 421 2.91 -1.97 -15.95
C PRO A 421 3.18 -2.74 -14.65
N ILE A 422 2.69 -2.20 -13.53
CA ILE A 422 2.72 -2.88 -12.23
C ILE A 422 1.27 -3.26 -11.86
N VAL A 423 0.99 -4.56 -11.67
CA VAL A 423 -0.35 -5.11 -11.44
C VAL A 423 -0.45 -5.88 -10.12
N SER A 424 -1.57 -5.76 -9.44
CA SER A 424 -2.00 -6.55 -8.28
C SER A 424 -2.91 -7.71 -8.68
N ALA A 425 -2.33 -8.82 -9.14
CA ALA A 425 -3.06 -9.93 -9.75
C ALA A 425 -4.30 -10.46 -8.99
N SER A 426 -4.25 -10.52 -7.65
CA SER A 426 -5.33 -11.09 -6.86
C SER A 426 -5.63 -10.33 -5.57
N TYR A 427 -6.83 -10.56 -5.05
CA TYR A 427 -7.30 -10.12 -3.75
C TYR A 427 -7.71 -11.33 -2.92
N GLY A 428 -7.09 -11.49 -1.75
CA GLY A 428 -7.29 -12.64 -0.88
C GLY A 428 -6.66 -12.45 0.50
N ALA A 429 -6.96 -13.38 1.39
CA ALA A 429 -6.42 -13.48 2.74
C ALA A 429 -6.11 -14.96 3.08
N THR A 430 -5.68 -15.23 4.31
CA THR A 430 -5.49 -16.63 4.75
C THR A 430 -6.83 -17.37 4.85
N GLU A 431 -7.89 -16.61 5.09
CA GLU A 431 -9.29 -17.04 5.17
C GLU A 431 -9.89 -17.40 3.79
N GLY A 432 -9.25 -17.06 2.68
CA GLY A 432 -9.74 -17.38 1.33
C GLY A 432 -9.26 -16.42 0.26
N GLN A 433 -9.41 -16.80 -1.02
CA GLN A 433 -9.24 -15.87 -2.14
C GLN A 433 -10.59 -15.32 -2.55
N PHE A 434 -10.62 -14.05 -2.95
CA PHE A 434 -11.87 -13.33 -3.17
C PHE A 434 -12.03 -12.80 -4.60
N GLY A 435 -10.95 -12.33 -5.24
CA GLY A 435 -11.10 -11.68 -6.54
C GLY A 435 -9.82 -11.44 -7.33
N ILE A 436 -10.02 -10.93 -8.54
CA ILE A 436 -8.98 -10.54 -9.51
C ILE A 436 -9.02 -9.04 -9.79
N GLN A 437 -7.89 -8.44 -10.12
CA GLN A 437 -7.88 -7.01 -10.49
C GLN A 437 -8.58 -6.76 -11.83
N SER A 438 -9.42 -5.73 -11.86
CA SER A 438 -10.17 -5.31 -13.05
C SER A 438 -9.29 -4.95 -14.24
N ASP A 439 -8.14 -4.33 -13.99
CA ASP A 439 -7.26 -3.79 -15.03
C ASP A 439 -6.70 -4.88 -15.95
N LEU A 440 -6.55 -6.11 -15.44
CA LEU A 440 -6.16 -7.26 -16.26
C LEU A 440 -7.17 -7.55 -17.38
N VAL A 441 -8.44 -7.27 -17.15
CA VAL A 441 -9.50 -7.41 -18.16
C VAL A 441 -9.36 -6.34 -19.24
N GLU A 442 -9.07 -5.10 -18.85
CA GLU A 442 -8.83 -3.99 -19.78
C GLU A 442 -7.59 -4.25 -20.64
N TYR A 443 -6.49 -4.69 -20.02
CA TYR A 443 -5.26 -5.06 -20.74
C TYR A 443 -5.47 -6.23 -21.70
N ALA A 444 -6.22 -7.27 -21.29
CA ALA A 444 -6.54 -8.40 -22.16
C ALA A 444 -7.38 -7.97 -23.37
N ALA A 445 -8.37 -7.09 -23.17
CA ALA A 445 -9.17 -6.56 -24.26
C ALA A 445 -8.32 -5.72 -25.25
N ALA A 446 -7.40 -4.90 -24.73
CA ALA A 446 -6.47 -4.12 -25.54
C ALA A 446 -5.51 -5.00 -26.35
N ALA A 447 -4.93 -6.01 -25.72
CA ALA A 447 -4.04 -6.98 -26.37
C ALA A 447 -4.76 -7.73 -27.50
N ALA A 448 -6.02 -8.11 -27.30
CA ALA A 448 -6.84 -8.76 -28.33
C ALA A 448 -7.17 -7.85 -29.53
N ALA A 449 -7.26 -6.53 -29.32
CA ALA A 449 -7.58 -5.55 -30.36
C ALA A 449 -6.37 -5.14 -31.22
N ALA A 450 -5.14 -5.28 -30.71
CA ALA A 450 -3.92 -4.83 -31.37
C ALA A 450 -3.67 -5.40 -32.79
N PRO A 451 -3.92 -6.70 -33.08
CA PRO A 451 -3.75 -7.25 -34.43
C PRO A 451 -4.71 -6.63 -35.46
N ALA A 452 -5.93 -6.29 -35.05
CA ALA A 452 -6.93 -5.66 -35.92
C ALA A 452 -6.59 -4.20 -36.25
N ALA A 453 -6.02 -3.47 -35.28
CA ALA A 453 -5.54 -2.10 -35.48
C ALA A 453 -4.32 -2.04 -36.42
N ALA A 454 -3.37 -2.99 -36.29
CA ALA A 454 -2.24 -3.10 -37.20
C ALA A 454 -2.67 -3.45 -38.65
N ALA A 455 -3.67 -4.32 -38.81
CA ALA A 455 -4.24 -4.65 -40.11
C ALA A 455 -5.01 -3.46 -40.73
N ALA A 456 -5.72 -2.66 -39.92
CA ALA A 456 -6.39 -1.45 -40.37
C ALA A 456 -5.40 -0.35 -40.81
N ALA A 457 -4.31 -0.15 -40.05
CA ALA A 457 -3.25 0.80 -40.38
C ALA A 457 -2.45 0.40 -41.63
N GLY A 458 -2.24 -0.90 -41.86
CA GLY A 458 -1.57 -1.43 -43.06
C GLY A 458 -2.37 -1.28 -44.37
N SER A 459 -3.66 -0.93 -44.30
CA SER A 459 -4.52 -0.70 -45.47
C SER A 459 -4.45 0.72 -46.04
N ALA A 460 -3.83 1.66 -45.32
CA ALA A 460 -3.58 3.02 -45.78
C ALA A 460 -2.18 3.14 -46.40
N ARG A 461 -1.98 2.57 -47.59
CA ARG A 461 -0.81 2.87 -48.43
C ARG A 461 -1.03 4.23 -49.12
N PRO A 462 -0.14 5.22 -48.95
CA PRO A 462 -0.10 6.36 -49.87
C PRO A 462 0.36 5.86 -51.24
N ALA A 463 -0.27 6.37 -52.30
CA ALA A 463 0.10 6.09 -53.67
C ALA A 463 1.57 6.39 -53.92
N ALA A 464 2.24 5.48 -54.64
CA ALA A 464 3.61 5.62 -55.06
C ALA A 464 3.71 6.70 -56.16
N ASP A 465 4.39 7.80 -55.86
CA ASP A 465 4.98 8.66 -56.89
C ASP A 465 6.49 8.56 -56.80
N GLY A 466 7.07 7.96 -57.84
CA GLY A 466 8.50 7.76 -57.97
C GLY A 466 9.22 9.02 -58.41
N SER A 467 10.39 9.26 -57.81
CA SER A 467 11.56 9.72 -58.57
C SER A 467 12.83 9.35 -57.81
N ALA A 468 13.66 8.56 -58.47
CA ALA A 468 15.00 8.24 -58.04
C ALA A 468 15.96 9.35 -58.52
N SER A 469 16.86 9.78 -57.64
CA SER A 469 18.12 10.43 -58.05
C SER A 469 19.20 10.12 -57.02
N ALA A 470 20.18 9.35 -57.45
CA ALA A 470 21.45 9.13 -56.74
C ALA A 470 22.39 10.32 -56.98
N VAL A 471 23.33 10.57 -56.04
CA VAL A 471 24.77 10.86 -56.25
C VAL A 471 25.44 11.09 -54.86
N PRO A 472 26.75 10.77 -54.68
CA PRO A 472 27.37 10.46 -53.38
C PRO A 472 28.40 11.49 -52.87
N GLY A 473 28.74 11.39 -51.57
CA GLY A 473 30.05 11.76 -51.01
C GLY A 473 30.17 13.12 -50.30
N GLY A 474 30.58 13.10 -49.04
CA GLY A 474 31.03 14.28 -48.28
C GLY A 474 31.14 14.04 -46.77
N ASP A 475 32.37 13.81 -46.31
CA ASP A 475 32.78 13.61 -44.90
C ASP A 475 32.51 14.82 -43.99
N GLY A 476 32.28 14.56 -42.69
CA GLY A 476 32.67 15.50 -41.61
C GLY A 476 31.72 15.67 -40.42
N SER A 477 32.07 15.03 -39.30
CA SER A 477 31.65 15.25 -37.90
C SER A 477 30.39 14.54 -37.38
N PRO A 478 30.50 13.71 -36.30
CA PRO A 478 29.34 13.14 -35.65
C PRO A 478 28.72 14.20 -34.73
N ALA A 479 27.59 14.76 -35.16
CA ALA A 479 26.67 15.38 -34.22
C ALA A 479 26.13 14.29 -33.30
N ALA A 480 26.07 14.60 -32.00
CA ALA A 480 25.53 13.73 -30.97
C ALA A 480 24.04 13.53 -31.19
N ASP A 481 23.67 12.51 -31.96
CA ASP A 481 22.32 11.98 -31.97
C ASP A 481 22.10 11.24 -30.65
N THR A 482 21.40 11.93 -29.74
CA THR A 482 20.66 11.30 -28.66
C THR A 482 19.75 10.25 -29.29
N ALA A 483 20.20 9.00 -29.28
CA ALA A 483 19.34 7.85 -29.47
C ALA A 483 18.23 7.96 -28.40
N ALA A 484 17.08 8.48 -28.81
CA ALA A 484 15.83 8.28 -28.11
C ALA A 484 15.70 6.76 -28.00
N ALA A 485 15.98 6.25 -26.80
CA ALA A 485 15.90 4.83 -26.49
C ALA A 485 14.51 4.36 -26.95
N ALA A 486 14.51 3.52 -27.98
CA ALA A 486 13.30 2.84 -28.43
C ALA A 486 12.77 2.10 -27.20
N VAL A 487 11.61 2.55 -26.70
CA VAL A 487 10.91 1.95 -25.58
C VAL A 487 10.67 0.48 -25.94
N PRO A 488 11.14 -0.50 -25.14
CA PRO A 488 10.86 -1.90 -25.41
C PRO A 488 9.36 -2.14 -25.26
N SER A 489 8.61 -2.06 -26.36
CA SER A 489 7.22 -2.52 -26.39
C SER A 489 7.27 -4.04 -26.48
N CYS A 490 7.09 -4.73 -25.37
CA CYS A 490 6.66 -6.12 -25.45
C CYS A 490 5.26 -6.10 -26.11
N ALA A 491 5.21 -6.48 -27.40
CA ALA A 491 4.01 -6.63 -28.26
C ALA A 491 3.36 -5.38 -28.91
N GLY A 492 4.07 -4.26 -29.11
CA GLY A 492 3.53 -3.13 -29.88
C GLY A 492 2.39 -2.35 -29.18
N ILE A 493 2.23 -2.56 -27.87
CA ILE A 493 1.32 -1.80 -27.02
C ILE A 493 2.11 -0.66 -26.39
N SER A 494 1.71 0.59 -26.68
CA SER A 494 2.21 1.76 -25.96
C SER A 494 1.46 1.85 -24.63
N TYR A 495 2.08 1.37 -23.55
CA TYR A 495 1.49 1.44 -22.20
C TYR A 495 1.31 2.88 -21.69
N ALA A 496 1.87 3.88 -22.39
CA ALA A 496 1.59 5.30 -22.15
C ALA A 496 0.11 5.68 -22.42
N ASP A 497 -0.61 4.88 -23.22
CA ASP A 497 -2.03 5.09 -23.54
C ASP A 497 -2.99 4.53 -22.48
N PHE A 498 -2.47 3.86 -21.45
CA PHE A 498 -3.20 3.43 -20.25
C PHE A 498 -2.74 4.28 -19.05
N PRO A 499 -3.16 5.56 -18.95
CA PRO A 499 -2.76 6.47 -17.89
C PRO A 499 -3.52 6.17 -16.61
N ARG A 500 -3.40 4.95 -16.09
CA ARG A 500 -3.82 4.58 -14.75
C ARG A 500 -2.67 3.85 -14.09
N GLU A 501 -1.68 4.64 -13.68
CA GLU A 501 -1.01 4.29 -12.44
C GLU A 501 -2.07 4.10 -11.34
N PRO A 502 -1.88 3.20 -10.36
CA PRO A 502 -2.82 3.01 -9.27
C PRO A 502 -2.89 4.31 -8.43
N ASP A 503 -3.74 5.22 -8.86
CA ASP A 503 -4.18 6.46 -8.25
C ASP A 503 -5.13 6.21 -7.05
N GLY A 504 -5.16 4.98 -6.55
CA GLY A 504 -6.09 4.53 -5.52
C GLY A 504 -7.45 4.07 -6.06
N HIS A 505 -7.62 3.97 -7.38
CA HIS A 505 -8.85 3.47 -8.02
C HIS A 505 -8.79 2.00 -8.49
N THR A 506 -7.74 1.25 -8.12
CA THR A 506 -7.65 -0.19 -8.40
C THR A 506 -8.85 -0.93 -7.82
N SER A 507 -9.61 -1.60 -8.68
CA SER A 507 -10.80 -2.36 -8.31
C SER A 507 -10.54 -3.86 -8.47
N TYR A 508 -11.22 -4.66 -7.65
CA TYR A 508 -11.18 -6.12 -7.74
C TYR A 508 -12.56 -6.64 -8.10
N ILE A 509 -12.62 -7.52 -9.08
CA ILE A 509 -13.80 -8.30 -9.44
C ILE A 509 -13.82 -9.51 -8.51
N LEU A 510 -14.82 -9.57 -7.63
CA LEU A 510 -15.03 -10.73 -6.77
C LEU A 510 -15.46 -11.91 -7.64
N VAL A 511 -14.79 -13.05 -7.45
CA VAL A 511 -15.06 -14.27 -8.22
C VAL A 511 -15.85 -15.22 -7.32
N PRO A 512 -17.17 -15.40 -7.55
CA PRO A 512 -17.93 -16.41 -6.83
C PRO A 512 -17.40 -17.79 -7.25
N THR A 513 -16.83 -18.53 -6.30
CA THR A 513 -16.28 -19.89 -6.51
C THR A 513 -17.01 -20.90 -5.60
N CYS A 514 -17.10 -22.16 -6.00
CA CYS A 514 -17.93 -23.18 -5.32
C CYS A 514 -17.42 -23.56 -3.92
N ASP A 515 -16.26 -23.03 -3.55
CA ASP A 515 -15.55 -23.21 -2.31
C ASP A 515 -15.61 -21.99 -1.37
N CYS A 516 -16.19 -20.86 -1.80
CA CYS A 516 -16.31 -19.66 -0.99
C CYS A 516 -17.60 -18.90 -1.31
N TYR A 517 -18.52 -18.91 -0.35
CA TYR A 517 -19.69 -18.04 -0.33
C TYR A 517 -19.37 -16.73 0.40
N MET A 518 -19.81 -15.59 -0.14
CA MET A 518 -19.54 -14.27 0.43
C MET A 518 -20.84 -13.57 0.81
N GLU A 519 -20.88 -12.95 1.98
CA GLU A 519 -21.90 -12.02 2.45
C GLU A 519 -21.26 -10.65 2.71
N PHE A 520 -22.07 -9.60 2.74
CA PHE A 520 -21.58 -8.23 2.90
C PHE A 520 -22.29 -7.53 4.06
N ILE A 521 -21.53 -6.87 4.90
CA ILE A 521 -22.01 -6.10 6.06
C ILE A 521 -21.75 -4.63 5.78
N LEU A 522 -22.75 -3.77 5.87
CA LEU A 522 -22.54 -2.32 5.76
C LEU A 522 -21.61 -1.85 6.88
N VAL A 523 -20.54 -1.12 6.55
CA VAL A 523 -19.54 -0.65 7.52
C VAL A 523 -20.17 0.21 8.62
N GLU A 524 -21.27 0.92 8.32
CA GLU A 524 -22.04 1.72 9.28
C GLU A 524 -22.63 0.87 10.43
N HIS A 525 -22.83 -0.43 10.21
CA HIS A 525 -23.35 -1.39 11.18
C HIS A 525 -22.27 -2.33 11.71
N ALA A 526 -21.02 -2.27 11.23
CA ALA A 526 -20.00 -3.29 11.53
C ALA A 526 -19.66 -3.43 13.02
N ASP A 527 -19.89 -2.38 13.83
CA ASP A 527 -19.69 -2.38 15.28
C ASP A 527 -20.87 -3.00 16.06
N ASP A 528 -22.00 -3.28 15.40
CA ASP A 528 -23.11 -4.00 16.00
C ASP A 528 -22.66 -5.44 16.36
N PRO A 529 -23.16 -6.04 17.46
CA PRO A 529 -22.77 -7.40 17.84
C PRO A 529 -23.10 -8.46 16.77
N GLN A 530 -24.18 -8.24 16.01
CA GLN A 530 -24.67 -9.10 14.93
C GLN A 530 -25.29 -8.22 13.85
N PRO A 531 -24.47 -7.58 12.99
CA PRO A 531 -24.98 -6.68 11.99
C PRO A 531 -25.76 -7.44 10.90
N PRO A 532 -26.78 -6.81 10.31
CA PRO A 532 -27.48 -7.41 9.18
C PRO A 532 -26.53 -7.53 7.98
N THR A 533 -26.60 -8.68 7.29
CA THR A 533 -25.96 -8.82 5.98
C THR A 533 -26.89 -8.33 4.88
N VAL A 534 -26.28 -7.78 3.83
CA VAL A 534 -26.97 -7.26 2.66
C VAL A 534 -27.56 -8.43 1.88
N SER A 535 -28.89 -8.51 1.84
CA SER A 535 -29.62 -9.42 0.96
C SER A 535 -30.94 -8.78 0.56
N ARG A 536 -31.30 -8.88 -0.73
CA ARG A 536 -32.60 -8.40 -1.24
C ARG A 536 -33.75 -9.33 -0.86
N SER A 537 -33.48 -10.61 -0.60
CA SER A 537 -34.47 -11.61 -0.20
C SER A 537 -33.78 -12.88 0.33
N LEU A 538 -34.35 -13.50 1.36
CA LEU A 538 -33.97 -14.86 1.82
C LEU A 538 -34.20 -15.95 0.73
N SER A 539 -34.87 -15.62 -0.37
CA SER A 539 -35.06 -16.49 -1.52
C SER A 539 -33.94 -16.37 -2.58
N CYS A 540 -33.04 -15.40 -2.46
CA CYS A 540 -31.93 -15.20 -3.40
C CYS A 540 -30.60 -15.44 -2.69
N ALA A 541 -29.88 -16.50 -3.09
CA ALA A 541 -28.55 -16.80 -2.55
C ALA A 541 -27.48 -15.77 -2.95
N CYS A 542 -27.75 -14.91 -3.93
CA CYS A 542 -26.80 -13.89 -4.39
C CYS A 542 -26.81 -12.64 -3.49
N SER A 543 -25.85 -12.54 -2.58
CA SER A 543 -25.64 -11.36 -1.72
C SER A 543 -25.16 -10.12 -2.49
N LEU A 544 -24.59 -10.31 -3.70
CA LEU A 544 -24.03 -9.25 -4.52
C LEU A 544 -25.10 -8.28 -5.07
N GLU A 545 -26.34 -8.72 -5.24
CA GLU A 545 -27.44 -7.90 -5.80
C GLU A 545 -27.92 -6.77 -4.88
N GLY A 546 -27.66 -6.88 -3.58
CA GLY A 546 -28.03 -5.85 -2.61
C GLY A 546 -26.99 -4.74 -2.44
N LEU A 547 -25.83 -4.84 -3.11
CA LEU A 547 -24.76 -3.87 -2.99
C LEU A 547 -25.07 -2.57 -3.75
N GLU A 548 -24.73 -1.45 -3.12
CA GLU A 548 -24.88 -0.11 -3.69
C GLU A 548 -23.51 0.45 -4.06
N VAL A 549 -23.41 1.03 -5.26
CA VAL A 549 -22.19 1.71 -5.71
C VAL A 549 -21.87 2.88 -4.78
N GLY A 550 -20.61 3.00 -4.35
CA GLY A 550 -20.14 4.06 -3.46
C GLY A 550 -20.32 3.79 -1.97
N ARG A 551 -21.00 2.70 -1.58
CA ARG A 551 -21.07 2.24 -0.19
C ARG A 551 -19.84 1.40 0.18
N ARG A 552 -19.64 1.24 1.50
CA ARG A 552 -18.52 0.47 2.06
C ARG A 552 -19.06 -0.74 2.82
N TYR A 553 -18.45 -1.90 2.57
CA TYR A 553 -18.86 -3.16 3.15
C TYR A 553 -17.68 -3.93 3.74
N GLU A 554 -17.92 -4.63 4.84
CA GLU A 554 -17.08 -5.72 5.33
C GLU A 554 -17.54 -7.05 4.70
N ILE A 555 -16.62 -7.96 4.42
CA ILE A 555 -16.90 -9.25 3.80
C ILE A 555 -17.01 -10.30 4.92
N ALA A 556 -18.08 -11.10 4.91
CA ALA A 556 -18.17 -12.33 5.67
C ALA A 556 -18.18 -13.53 4.72
N VAL A 557 -17.55 -14.64 5.10
CA VAL A 557 -17.39 -15.80 4.22
C VAL A 557 -17.85 -17.11 4.85
N SER A 558 -18.34 -18.00 3.99
CA SER A 558 -18.48 -19.42 4.32
C SER A 558 -17.69 -20.24 3.30
N ASN A 559 -16.82 -21.16 3.72
CA ASN A 559 -15.86 -21.77 2.81
C ASN A 559 -15.36 -23.18 3.20
N LEU A 560 -14.49 -23.75 2.37
CA LEU A 560 -13.88 -25.08 2.56
C LEU A 560 -12.93 -25.21 3.76
N LEU A 561 -12.61 -24.11 4.44
CA LEU A 561 -11.89 -24.15 5.72
C LEU A 561 -12.83 -24.52 6.88
N GLY A 562 -14.15 -24.63 6.65
CA GLY A 562 -15.14 -24.84 7.70
C GLY A 562 -15.50 -23.54 8.46
N LEU A 563 -15.07 -22.40 7.93
CA LEU A 563 -15.49 -21.10 8.43
C LEU A 563 -16.89 -20.82 7.86
N PHE A 564 -17.85 -20.43 8.69
CA PHE A 564 -19.24 -20.17 8.32
C PHE A 564 -19.68 -18.80 8.83
N ARG A 565 -20.22 -17.97 7.93
CA ARG A 565 -20.54 -16.57 8.20
C ARG A 565 -19.41 -15.82 8.92
N PHE A 566 -18.18 -16.20 8.58
CA PHE A 566 -16.97 -15.74 9.24
C PHE A 566 -16.62 -14.35 8.75
N ARG A 567 -16.58 -13.38 9.65
CA ARG A 567 -16.18 -12.01 9.36
C ARG A 567 -14.72 -11.99 8.93
N VAL A 568 -14.49 -11.80 7.63
CA VAL A 568 -13.16 -11.52 7.12
C VAL A 568 -12.90 -10.07 7.46
N VAL A 569 -12.31 -9.85 8.63
CA VAL A 569 -11.81 -8.54 8.96
C VAL A 569 -10.60 -8.28 8.08
N VAL A 570 -10.86 -7.76 6.87
CA VAL A 570 -9.85 -7.16 6.00
C VAL A 570 -9.48 -5.85 6.68
N GLU A 571 -8.69 -5.96 7.76
CA GLU A 571 -8.34 -4.82 8.58
C GLU A 571 -7.50 -3.82 7.78
N GLY A 572 -8.18 -2.83 7.25
CA GLY A 572 -7.78 -1.45 7.30
C GLY A 572 -8.85 -0.69 8.10
N ARG A 573 -8.46 -0.17 9.27
CA ARG A 573 -9.01 1.02 9.97
C ARG A 573 -9.73 0.90 11.32
N VAL A 574 -9.74 -0.26 11.99
CA VAL A 574 -9.95 -0.29 13.46
C VAL A 574 -8.93 -1.26 14.08
N GLY A 575 -8.02 -0.76 14.92
CA GLY A 575 -7.08 -1.57 15.70
C GLY A 575 -5.68 -1.83 15.12
N GLN A 576 -5.49 -1.82 13.79
CA GLN A 576 -4.16 -1.96 13.17
C GLN A 576 -3.37 -0.65 13.23
N ALA A 577 -2.20 -0.70 13.87
CA ALA A 577 -1.33 0.45 14.08
C ALA A 577 -0.20 0.56 13.05
N LEU A 578 0.52 -0.53 12.77
CA LEU A 578 1.71 -0.54 11.90
C LEU A 578 1.76 -1.78 11.00
N ASN A 579 2.32 -1.64 9.78
CA ASN A 579 2.55 -2.67 8.76
C ASN A 579 3.59 -2.22 7.71
N LEU A 580 4.73 -2.90 7.62
CA LEU A 580 5.79 -2.66 6.65
C LEU A 580 5.91 -3.75 5.58
N ALA A 581 5.84 -5.01 5.97
CA ALA A 581 6.11 -6.17 5.14
C ALA A 581 4.96 -7.21 5.16
N GLY A 582 3.73 -6.77 5.46
CA GLY A 582 2.54 -7.61 5.52
C GLY A 582 2.17 -8.08 6.94
N GLU A 583 3.03 -7.84 7.93
CA GLU A 583 2.69 -7.96 9.35
C GLU A 583 1.65 -6.93 9.73
N LYS A 584 0.79 -7.26 10.69
CA LYS A 584 -0.19 -6.30 11.20
C LYS A 584 0.03 -6.17 12.71
N THR A 585 0.68 -5.09 13.11
CA THR A 585 0.91 -4.82 14.53
C THR A 585 -0.25 -4.00 15.10
N PRO A 586 -0.98 -4.53 16.10
CA PRO A 586 -2.12 -3.84 16.71
C PRO A 586 -1.69 -2.71 17.64
N GLU A 587 -2.55 -1.71 17.79
CA GLU A 587 -2.37 -0.66 18.80
C GLU A 587 -2.24 -1.25 20.21
N ALA A 588 -3.10 -2.20 20.57
CA ALA A 588 -3.08 -2.84 21.89
C ALA A 588 -1.73 -3.54 22.19
N SER A 589 -1.14 -4.21 21.20
CA SER A 589 0.18 -4.84 21.35
C SER A 589 1.28 -3.82 21.57
N LEU A 590 1.24 -2.67 20.87
CA LEU A 590 2.19 -1.58 21.07
C LEU A 590 2.02 -0.92 22.45
N VAL A 591 0.79 -0.67 22.88
CA VAL A 591 0.48 -0.14 24.22
C VAL A 591 1.05 -1.06 25.30
N ALA A 592 0.77 -2.36 25.22
CA ALA A 592 1.27 -3.34 26.17
C ALA A 592 2.82 -3.43 26.17
N ALA A 593 3.43 -3.41 24.98
CA ALA A 593 4.89 -3.47 24.84
C ALA A 593 5.57 -2.22 25.40
N VAL A 594 5.07 -1.03 25.07
CA VAL A 594 5.62 0.25 25.54
C VAL A 594 5.44 0.38 27.05
N ALA A 595 4.29 -0.02 27.60
CA ALA A 595 4.07 -0.03 29.04
C ALA A 595 5.06 -0.97 29.76
N ALA A 596 5.26 -2.18 29.26
CA ALA A 596 6.20 -3.15 29.83
C ALA A 596 7.66 -2.65 29.74
N ALA A 597 8.06 -2.09 28.60
CA ALA A 597 9.39 -1.54 28.39
C ALA A 597 9.64 -0.32 29.29
N ALA A 598 8.69 0.62 29.36
CA ALA A 598 8.77 1.80 30.23
C ALA A 598 8.85 1.40 31.71
N GLN A 599 8.06 0.40 32.12
CA GLN A 599 8.10 -0.13 33.48
C GLN A 599 9.48 -0.72 33.84
N ALA A 600 10.16 -1.36 32.89
CA ALA A 600 11.45 -1.99 33.12
C ALA A 600 12.64 -1.00 33.02
N LEU A 601 12.54 0.02 32.17
CA LEU A 601 13.67 0.88 31.79
C LEU A 601 13.70 2.23 32.51
N LEU A 602 12.54 2.78 32.88
CA LEU A 602 12.46 4.13 33.42
C LEU A 602 12.56 4.13 34.95
N PRO A 603 13.28 5.08 35.57
CA PRO A 603 13.47 5.13 37.04
C PRO A 603 12.19 5.32 37.85
N GLY A 604 11.13 5.86 37.24
CA GLY A 604 9.78 5.98 37.81
C GLY A 604 8.82 4.89 37.34
N GLY A 605 9.32 3.82 36.70
CA GLY A 605 8.50 2.83 36.00
C GLY A 605 7.70 3.46 34.85
N ALA A 606 6.54 2.88 34.53
CA ALA A 606 5.67 3.37 33.46
C ALA A 606 5.22 4.84 33.66
N ALA A 607 5.18 5.33 34.91
CA ALA A 607 4.84 6.72 35.23
C ALA A 607 5.92 7.73 34.78
N GLY A 608 7.13 7.26 34.45
CA GLY A 608 8.21 8.04 33.84
C GLY A 608 7.99 8.38 32.36
N LEU A 609 7.02 7.72 31.71
CA LEU A 609 6.66 7.96 30.32
C LEU A 609 5.43 8.87 30.29
N GLN A 610 5.58 10.08 29.76
CA GLN A 610 4.50 11.06 29.67
C GLN A 610 3.55 10.73 28.53
N GLU A 611 4.09 10.52 27.34
CA GLU A 611 3.33 10.21 26.13
C GLU A 611 4.25 9.52 25.13
N TRP A 612 3.68 8.74 24.21
CA TRP A 612 4.43 8.09 23.15
C TRP A 612 3.59 7.94 21.88
N ALA A 613 4.28 7.76 20.75
CA ALA A 613 3.67 7.34 19.50
C ALA A 613 4.65 6.54 18.67
N ALA A 614 4.13 5.65 17.85
CA ALA A 614 4.90 4.88 16.89
C ALA A 614 4.59 5.29 15.45
N ARG A 615 5.50 4.96 14.53
CA ARG A 615 5.27 5.10 13.09
C ARG A 615 6.14 4.14 12.30
N GLU A 616 5.77 4.00 11.05
CA GLU A 616 6.56 3.33 10.03
C GLU A 616 7.55 4.31 9.41
N VAL A 617 8.79 3.85 9.20
CA VAL A 617 9.80 4.56 8.42
C VAL A 617 10.26 3.64 7.30
N LEU A 618 10.10 4.07 6.06
CA LEU A 618 10.46 3.29 4.87
C LEU A 618 11.96 3.43 4.57
N HIS A 619 12.56 2.38 4.03
CA HIS A 619 13.93 2.38 3.50
C HIS A 619 13.90 2.29 1.97
N PRO A 620 13.55 3.37 1.25
CA PRO A 620 13.38 3.32 -0.20
C PRO A 620 14.67 3.02 -0.97
N ARG A 621 15.84 3.19 -0.34
CA ARG A 621 17.16 2.96 -0.93
C ARG A 621 18.02 1.99 -0.10
N GLY A 622 17.36 1.13 0.68
CA GLY A 622 18.03 0.29 1.69
C GLY A 622 18.34 1.06 2.97
N GLY A 623 18.59 0.32 4.06
CA GLY A 623 18.99 0.84 5.36
C GLY A 623 20.16 0.05 5.93
N ALA A 624 20.86 0.63 6.91
CA ALA A 624 22.09 0.04 7.45
C ALA A 624 21.92 -1.38 8.05
N GLU A 625 20.71 -1.73 8.48
CA GLU A 625 20.38 -3.05 9.04
C GLU A 625 19.54 -3.93 8.09
N GLY A 626 19.36 -3.53 6.83
CA GLY A 626 18.48 -4.22 5.87
C GLY A 626 16.99 -3.95 6.09
N GLY A 627 16.11 -4.70 5.40
CA GLY A 627 14.65 -4.63 5.52
C GLY A 627 13.97 -3.49 4.74
N ALA A 628 12.66 -3.62 4.50
CA ALA A 628 11.85 -2.64 3.76
C ALA A 628 11.65 -1.30 4.50
N GLY A 629 11.89 -1.31 5.82
CA GLY A 629 11.74 -0.18 6.73
C GLY A 629 11.94 -0.62 8.17
N HIS A 630 11.66 0.26 9.12
CA HIS A 630 11.66 -0.05 10.55
C HIS A 630 10.52 0.64 11.31
N TYR A 631 10.22 0.13 12.50
CA TYR A 631 9.34 0.80 13.45
C TYR A 631 10.11 1.89 14.20
N LEU A 632 9.56 3.09 14.24
CA LEU A 632 10.12 4.19 15.01
C LEU A 632 9.13 4.58 16.11
N VAL A 633 9.61 4.53 17.36
CA VAL A 633 8.84 4.94 18.54
C VAL A 633 9.42 6.22 19.11
N TYR A 634 8.54 7.19 19.39
CA TYR A 634 8.86 8.44 20.06
C TYR A 634 8.40 8.38 21.51
N TRP A 635 9.28 8.71 22.45
CA TRP A 635 8.96 8.82 23.88
C TRP A 635 9.14 10.26 24.36
N GLU A 636 8.09 10.81 24.98
CA GLU A 636 8.14 12.01 25.80
C GLU A 636 8.16 11.56 27.27
N LEU A 637 9.17 11.96 28.04
CA LEU A 637 9.39 11.50 29.42
C LEU A 637 8.92 12.53 30.45
N THR A 638 8.38 12.08 31.58
CA THR A 638 8.07 12.91 32.74
C THR A 638 9.34 13.13 33.58
N GLY A 639 10.04 14.22 33.29
CA GLY A 639 11.29 14.55 33.99
C GLY A 639 12.47 13.64 33.62
N ALA A 640 13.62 13.87 34.25
CA ALA A 640 14.87 13.18 33.91
C ALA A 640 14.89 11.71 34.31
N PRO A 641 15.39 10.79 33.46
CA PRO A 641 15.77 9.46 33.91
C PRO A 641 17.01 9.59 34.82
N ALA A 642 16.84 9.36 36.13
CA ALA A 642 17.94 9.06 37.03
C ALA A 642 18.73 7.85 36.50
N ALA A 643 20.05 8.02 36.31
CA ALA A 643 20.93 6.91 35.98
C ALA A 643 20.71 5.76 36.97
N ALA A 644 20.58 4.54 36.44
CA ALA A 644 20.70 3.33 37.23
C ALA A 644 22.05 3.40 37.97
N SER A 645 22.03 3.76 39.26
CA SER A 645 23.19 3.56 40.09
C SER A 645 23.36 2.06 40.21
N SER A 646 24.37 1.51 39.55
CA SER A 646 24.89 0.20 39.84
C SER A 646 25.26 0.13 41.32
N ARG A 647 24.36 -0.37 42.16
CA ARG A 647 24.73 -0.98 43.44
C ARG A 647 25.14 -2.42 43.16
N ALA A 648 26.32 -2.58 42.58
CA ALA A 648 27.12 -3.77 42.77
C ALA A 648 28.36 -3.32 43.55
N SER A 649 28.34 -3.60 44.85
CA SER A 649 29.47 -3.44 45.74
C SER A 649 30.61 -4.37 45.31
N THR A 650 31.74 -3.81 44.91
CA THR A 650 33.10 -4.23 45.34
C THR A 650 34.10 -3.15 44.94
N GLY A 651 35.00 -2.80 45.87
CA GLY A 651 35.95 -1.70 45.72
C GLY A 651 37.03 -1.95 44.65
N GLY A 652 37.61 -0.84 44.17
CA GLY A 652 38.77 -0.85 43.28
C GLY A 652 38.82 0.43 42.46
N ALA A 653 39.86 1.23 42.69
CA ALA A 653 40.05 2.55 42.08
C ALA A 653 40.24 2.51 40.56
N GLY A 654 39.68 3.52 39.87
CA GLY A 654 39.98 3.86 38.47
C GLY A 654 38.93 3.40 37.46
N GLY A 655 37.85 4.18 37.26
CA GLY A 655 36.83 3.91 36.25
C GLY A 655 36.50 5.16 35.42
N SER A 656 36.61 5.04 34.09
CA SER A 656 36.27 6.02 33.05
C SER A 656 34.83 6.56 33.14
N PRO A 657 34.53 7.74 32.54
CA PRO A 657 33.20 8.34 32.57
C PRO A 657 32.17 7.48 31.83
N GLY A 658 30.92 7.52 32.33
CA GLY A 658 29.80 6.65 31.96
C GLY A 658 29.49 6.54 30.46
N ALA A 659 28.82 5.44 30.09
CA ALA A 659 28.54 5.06 28.72
C ALA A 659 27.87 6.19 27.89
N PRO A 660 28.19 6.31 26.58
CA PRO A 660 27.57 7.29 25.69
C PRO A 660 26.05 7.15 25.68
N ILE A 661 25.32 8.27 25.68
CA ILE A 661 23.84 8.31 25.64
C ILE A 661 23.26 7.49 24.48
N ALA A 662 23.96 7.44 23.34
CA ALA A 662 23.59 6.60 22.22
C ALA A 662 23.53 5.10 22.58
N ALA A 663 24.46 4.62 23.42
CA ALA A 663 24.47 3.24 23.89
C ALA A 663 23.33 2.94 24.87
N VAL A 664 22.95 3.92 25.70
CA VAL A 664 21.78 3.79 26.61
C VAL A 664 20.48 3.72 25.81
N LEU A 665 20.31 4.61 24.83
CA LEU A 665 19.13 4.60 23.97
C LEU A 665 19.06 3.35 23.07
N ALA A 666 20.21 2.84 22.61
CA ALA A 666 20.27 1.56 21.91
C ALA A 666 19.79 0.41 22.80
N GLY A 667 20.26 0.32 24.05
CA GLY A 667 19.78 -0.68 25.01
C GLY A 667 18.28 -0.54 25.34
N TRP A 668 17.74 0.68 25.35
CA TRP A 668 16.30 0.90 25.53
C TRP A 668 15.50 0.47 24.29
N ALA A 669 16.00 0.77 23.10
CA ALA A 669 15.41 0.33 21.84
C ALA A 669 15.39 -1.20 21.72
N GLU A 670 16.49 -1.87 22.09
CA GLU A 670 16.58 -3.34 22.12
C GLU A 670 15.57 -3.96 23.08
N ARG A 671 15.44 -3.40 24.29
CA ARG A 671 14.45 -3.91 25.26
C ARG A 671 13.02 -3.64 24.80
N LEU A 672 12.75 -2.49 24.20
CA LEU A 672 11.45 -2.20 23.61
C LEU A 672 11.14 -3.16 22.45
N GLU A 673 12.11 -3.45 21.59
CA GLU A 673 12.00 -4.44 20.50
C GLU A 673 11.66 -5.84 21.04
N GLN A 674 12.26 -6.27 22.15
CA GLN A 674 11.93 -7.54 22.81
C GLN A 674 10.47 -7.58 23.30
N GLU A 675 9.98 -6.50 23.93
CA GLU A 675 8.60 -6.43 24.39
C GLU A 675 7.59 -6.33 23.24
N VAL A 676 7.92 -5.60 22.16
CA VAL A 676 7.11 -5.57 20.93
C VAL A 676 7.07 -6.96 20.32
N GLY A 677 8.21 -7.65 20.19
CA GLY A 677 8.26 -9.01 19.68
C GLY A 677 7.53 -10.04 20.55
N ARG A 678 7.40 -9.80 21.86
CA ARG A 678 6.59 -10.61 22.78
C ARG A 678 5.09 -10.35 22.61
N CYS A 679 4.69 -9.08 22.47
CA CYS A 679 3.28 -8.68 22.37
C CYS A 679 2.73 -8.75 20.93
N ALA A 680 3.61 -8.81 19.93
CA ALA A 680 3.31 -8.96 18.51
C ALA A 680 4.25 -10.02 17.90
N PRO A 681 3.95 -11.33 18.06
CA PRO A 681 4.80 -12.42 17.57
C PRO A 681 5.11 -12.36 16.06
N GLN A 682 4.22 -11.79 15.26
CA GLN A 682 4.44 -11.61 13.82
C GLN A 682 5.53 -10.58 13.52
N TYR A 683 5.56 -9.44 14.24
CA TYR A 683 6.65 -8.48 14.13
C TYR A 683 7.98 -9.18 14.44
N ARG A 684 8.03 -10.01 15.49
CA ARG A 684 9.22 -10.81 15.82
C ARG A 684 9.64 -11.73 14.68
N ALA A 685 8.69 -12.45 14.09
CA ALA A 685 8.97 -13.37 12.98
C ALA A 685 9.57 -12.62 11.78
N ILE A 686 8.91 -11.57 11.29
CA ILE A 686 9.39 -10.81 10.13
C ILE A 686 10.69 -10.04 10.41
N ARG A 687 10.95 -9.67 11.67
CA ARG A 687 12.19 -9.03 12.15
C ARG A 687 13.35 -10.03 12.17
N GLN A 688 13.10 -11.27 12.57
CA GLN A 688 14.07 -12.38 12.54
C GLN A 688 14.36 -12.84 11.11
N GLU A 689 13.37 -12.78 10.22
CA GLU A 689 13.52 -13.08 8.79
C GLU A 689 14.30 -12.00 8.03
N GLY A 690 14.41 -10.78 8.59
CA GLY A 690 15.12 -9.65 7.98
C GLY A 690 14.28 -8.79 7.04
N SER A 691 12.96 -9.00 7.01
CA SER A 691 12.00 -8.21 6.20
C SER A 691 11.81 -6.80 6.75
N VAL A 692 11.99 -6.62 8.06
CA VAL A 692 11.95 -5.33 8.77
C VAL A 692 13.23 -5.15 9.59
N ALA A 693 13.78 -3.93 9.58
CA ALA A 693 14.98 -3.56 10.32
C ALA A 693 14.69 -3.34 11.82
N GLY A 694 15.74 -3.20 12.64
CA GLY A 694 15.62 -2.95 14.07
C GLY A 694 14.78 -1.73 14.42
N LEU A 695 13.93 -1.89 15.44
CA LEU A 695 13.14 -0.79 15.99
C LEU A 695 14.05 0.33 16.47
N GLN A 696 13.68 1.57 16.16
CA GLN A 696 14.35 2.76 16.67
C GLN A 696 13.52 3.44 17.74
N LEU A 697 14.20 3.94 18.77
CA LEU A 697 13.62 4.75 19.83
C LEU A 697 14.20 6.16 19.78
N LYS A 698 13.33 7.17 19.72
CA LYS A 698 13.72 8.59 19.76
C LYS A 698 13.06 9.28 20.95
N LEU A 699 13.84 10.08 21.68
CA LEU A 699 13.29 10.96 22.71
C LEU A 699 12.85 12.29 22.09
N VAL A 700 11.72 12.81 22.56
CA VAL A 700 11.20 14.13 22.17
C VAL A 700 11.07 15.04 23.39
N ALA A 701 11.12 16.36 23.15
CA ALA A 701 11.03 17.34 24.21
C ALA A 701 9.64 17.33 24.87
N PRO A 702 9.55 17.60 26.18
CA PRO A 702 8.28 17.86 26.83
C PRO A 702 7.48 18.92 26.10
N GLY A 703 6.20 18.67 25.89
CA GLY A 703 5.28 19.49 25.11
C GLY A 703 5.16 19.12 23.63
N ALA A 704 5.93 18.14 23.13
CA ALA A 704 5.84 17.69 21.75
C ALA A 704 4.46 17.11 21.42
N PHE A 705 3.94 16.23 22.28
CA PHE A 705 2.58 15.70 22.12
C PHE A 705 1.50 16.71 22.47
N GLY A 706 1.83 17.74 23.25
CA GLY A 706 0.98 18.91 23.46
C GLY A 706 0.75 19.69 22.16
N GLU A 707 1.78 19.86 21.32
CA GLU A 707 1.67 20.50 20.01
C GLU A 707 0.89 19.62 19.01
N ILE A 708 1.03 18.30 19.06
CA ILE A 708 0.18 17.37 18.28
C ILE A 708 -1.29 17.47 18.70
N ARG A 709 -1.56 17.59 20.01
CA ARG A 709 -2.91 17.79 20.53
C ARG A 709 -3.52 19.10 20.02
N GLN A 710 -2.74 20.19 20.02
CA GLN A 710 -3.16 21.47 19.45
C GLN A 710 -3.43 21.36 17.94
N LEU A 711 -2.59 20.60 17.20
CA LEU A 711 -2.80 20.32 15.78
C LEU A 711 -4.08 19.52 15.53
N ALA A 712 -4.47 18.62 16.42
CA ALA A 712 -5.74 17.90 16.32
C ALA A 712 -6.94 18.83 16.55
N PHE A 713 -6.85 19.71 17.56
CA PHE A 713 -7.89 20.71 17.83
C PHE A 713 -8.06 21.70 16.69
N SER A 714 -6.96 22.18 16.09
CA SER A 714 -7.02 23.07 14.93
C SER A 714 -7.61 22.41 13.69
N ASN A 715 -7.60 21.08 13.63
CA ASN A 715 -8.24 20.29 12.57
C ASN A 715 -9.69 19.87 12.93
N GLY A 716 -10.29 20.48 13.95
CA GLY A 716 -11.70 20.28 14.31
C GLY A 716 -11.97 19.16 15.32
N ALA A 717 -10.95 18.54 15.93
CA ALA A 717 -11.18 17.60 17.02
C ALA A 717 -11.63 18.34 18.29
N THR A 718 -12.68 17.86 18.95
CA THR A 718 -13.12 18.44 20.23
C THR A 718 -12.26 17.91 21.39
N ALA A 719 -12.10 18.71 22.45
CA ALA A 719 -11.31 18.32 23.62
C ALA A 719 -11.83 17.02 24.29
N ALA A 720 -13.14 16.79 24.25
CA ALA A 720 -13.77 15.59 24.82
C ALA A 720 -13.55 14.31 23.98
N GLN A 721 -13.25 14.44 22.69
CA GLN A 721 -13.06 13.31 21.77
C GLN A 721 -11.59 13.03 21.44
N TYR A 722 -10.68 13.91 21.84
CA TYR A 722 -9.27 13.73 21.56
C TYR A 722 -8.67 12.60 22.39
N LYS A 723 -8.15 11.59 21.69
CA LYS A 723 -7.25 10.57 22.23
C LYS A 723 -5.85 10.82 21.64
N PRO A 724 -4.78 10.81 22.47
CA PRO A 724 -3.42 10.88 21.95
C PRO A 724 -3.18 9.80 20.89
N PRO A 725 -2.59 10.16 19.73
CA PRO A 725 -2.36 9.18 18.68
C PRO A 725 -1.21 8.26 19.08
N THR A 726 -1.52 6.97 19.26
CA THR A 726 -0.51 5.91 19.39
C THR A 726 0.26 5.68 18.08
N VAL A 727 -0.30 6.12 16.94
CA VAL A 727 0.34 6.08 15.63
C VAL A 727 0.33 7.44 14.94
N VAL A 728 1.49 7.88 14.47
CA VAL A 728 1.66 9.15 13.75
C VAL A 728 2.00 8.92 12.28
N SER A 729 0.97 8.79 11.44
CA SER A 729 1.11 8.55 10.00
C SER A 729 1.15 9.83 9.16
N LYS A 730 0.60 10.95 9.66
CA LYS A 730 0.50 12.20 8.90
C LYS A 730 1.80 13.03 8.96
N PRO A 731 2.30 13.58 7.84
CA PRO A 731 3.46 14.48 7.80
C PRO A 731 3.45 15.55 8.90
N ALA A 732 2.34 16.27 9.02
CA ALA A 732 2.18 17.33 10.01
C ALA A 732 2.35 16.86 11.48
N GLN A 733 2.07 15.59 11.79
CA GLN A 733 2.20 15.06 13.16
C GLN A 733 3.65 14.67 13.47
N TRP A 734 4.31 13.90 12.59
CA TRP A 734 5.66 13.42 12.87
C TRP A 734 6.73 14.49 12.63
N GLU A 735 6.48 15.51 11.80
CA GLU A 735 7.38 16.66 11.64
C GLU A 735 7.51 17.46 12.95
N VAL A 736 6.43 17.55 13.73
CA VAL A 736 6.45 18.15 15.07
C VAL A 736 7.38 17.36 15.99
N LEU A 737 7.26 16.03 16.01
CA LEU A 737 8.13 15.17 16.83
C LEU A 737 9.60 15.29 16.42
N GLU A 738 9.90 15.26 15.12
CA GLU A 738 11.27 15.43 14.63
C GLU A 738 11.86 16.83 14.94
N ARG A 739 11.03 17.88 14.92
CA ARG A 739 11.45 19.23 15.34
C ARG A 739 11.81 19.26 16.82
N HIS A 740 10.98 18.68 17.68
CA HIS A 740 11.24 18.61 19.13
C HIS A 740 12.45 17.73 19.46
N ARG A 741 12.66 16.64 18.72
CA ARG A 741 13.88 15.82 18.80
C ARG A 741 15.14 16.64 18.49
N ARG A 742 15.15 17.36 17.36
CA ARG A 742 16.29 18.23 16.99
C ARG A 742 16.55 19.32 18.04
N ARG A 743 15.51 19.86 18.70
CA ARG A 743 15.67 20.81 19.81
C ARG A 743 16.38 20.19 21.01
N ILE A 744 16.08 18.93 21.36
CA ILE A 744 16.83 18.21 22.40
C ILE A 744 18.29 18.05 21.97
N GLU A 745 18.55 17.56 20.76
CA GLU A 745 19.91 17.29 20.28
C GLU A 745 20.78 18.55 20.18
N ALA A 746 20.21 19.64 19.67
CA ALA A 746 20.88 20.94 19.57
C ALA A 746 21.20 21.52 20.95
N ARG A 747 20.33 21.30 21.95
CA ARG A 747 20.58 21.71 23.33
C ARG A 747 21.60 20.80 24.02
N ALA A 748 21.65 19.52 23.65
CA ALA A 748 22.44 18.50 24.34
C ALA A 748 23.96 18.75 24.31
N GLY A 749 24.53 19.31 23.22
CA GLY A 749 25.91 19.81 23.16
C GLY A 749 26.98 18.95 23.87
N SER A 750 28.11 19.55 24.27
CA SER A 750 29.26 18.86 24.90
C SER A 750 29.00 18.28 26.30
N ASN A 751 27.82 18.48 26.90
CA ASN A 751 27.51 18.10 28.29
C ASN A 751 26.52 16.92 28.41
N GLY A 752 26.05 16.36 27.29
CA GLY A 752 25.20 15.19 27.26
C GLY A 752 23.75 15.44 27.72
N LEU A 753 22.82 14.76 27.04
CA LEU A 753 21.36 14.74 27.27
C LEU A 753 20.96 14.59 28.76
N LEU A 754 21.77 13.91 29.57
CA LEU A 754 21.56 13.69 31.01
C LEU A 754 21.76 14.94 31.87
N GLY A 755 22.70 15.84 31.53
CA GLY A 755 22.94 17.08 32.28
C GLY A 755 21.85 18.13 32.05
N LEU A 756 21.14 18.03 30.92
CA LEU A 756 20.05 18.94 30.56
C LEU A 756 18.73 18.57 31.25
N LEU A 757 18.49 17.29 31.46
CA LEU A 757 17.29 16.80 32.13
C LEU A 757 17.28 17.13 33.64
N GLN A 758 18.45 17.29 34.27
CA GLN A 758 18.55 17.73 35.68
C GLN A 758 18.15 19.21 35.92
N ARG A 759 18.11 20.06 34.88
CA ARG A 759 17.87 21.51 35.01
C ARG A 759 16.41 21.94 34.81
N TRP A 760 15.51 21.05 34.42
CA TRP A 760 14.12 21.39 34.09
C TRP A 760 13.15 21.43 35.29
N GLY A 761 13.66 21.43 36.52
CA GLY A 761 12.89 21.55 37.76
C GLY A 761 12.86 22.96 38.37
N GLY A 762 12.62 24.02 37.58
CA GLY A 762 12.55 25.38 38.12
C GLY A 762 11.65 26.30 37.28
N GLY A 763 10.44 26.56 37.77
CA GLY A 763 9.45 27.41 37.13
C GLY A 763 9.80 28.91 37.12
N GLY A 764 9.17 29.65 36.21
CA GLY A 764 9.23 31.11 36.19
C GLY A 764 8.46 31.68 35.01
N GLY A 765 7.26 32.19 35.27
CA GLY A 765 6.50 32.99 34.32
C GLY A 765 7.14 34.37 34.13
N GLY A 766 6.96 34.94 32.94
CA GLY A 766 7.38 36.31 32.62
C GLY A 766 6.59 36.86 31.45
N SER A 767 5.68 37.78 31.75
CA SER A 767 5.09 38.73 30.80
C SER A 767 6.08 39.88 30.55
N THR A 768 6.11 40.45 29.34
CA THR A 768 6.05 41.92 29.11
C THR A 768 6.01 42.25 27.62
N SER A 769 5.19 43.25 27.32
CA SER A 769 4.95 43.94 26.05
C SER A 769 6.06 44.96 25.70
N SER A 770 6.33 45.18 24.40
CA SER A 770 6.50 46.53 23.83
C SER A 770 6.44 46.50 22.29
N GLN A 771 5.79 47.51 21.71
CA GLN A 771 5.71 47.78 20.28
C GLN A 771 7.09 48.22 19.75
N GLY A 772 7.79 47.31 19.09
CA GLY A 772 8.94 47.58 18.23
C GLY A 772 8.70 46.82 16.93
N ALA A 773 9.06 47.42 15.79
CA ALA A 773 8.84 46.80 14.47
C ALA A 773 9.40 45.37 14.46
N SER A 774 8.54 44.41 14.11
CA SER A 774 8.87 42.99 14.05
C SER A 774 10.16 42.76 13.25
N PRO A 775 11.18 42.11 13.84
CA PRO A 775 12.39 41.74 13.12
C PRO A 775 12.08 40.83 11.91
N ALA A 776 11.08 39.97 12.04
CA ALA A 776 10.62 39.09 10.97
C ALA A 776 9.97 39.88 9.82
N ARG A 777 9.22 40.95 10.12
CA ARG A 777 8.65 41.87 9.13
C ARG A 777 9.73 42.59 8.34
N GLN A 778 10.75 43.09 9.03
CA GLN A 778 11.86 43.80 8.39
C GLN A 778 12.65 42.88 7.46
N GLN A 779 12.92 41.65 7.91
CA GLN A 779 13.58 40.63 7.11
C GLN A 779 12.75 40.23 5.88
N LEU A 780 11.43 40.07 6.03
CA LEU A 780 10.56 39.77 4.90
C LEU A 780 10.60 40.88 3.85
N LEU A 781 10.48 42.14 4.27
CA LEU A 781 10.52 43.29 3.36
C LEU A 781 11.89 43.50 2.72
N SER A 782 13.00 43.20 3.42
CA SER A 782 14.34 43.29 2.83
C SER A 782 14.52 42.25 1.72
N GLU A 783 14.08 41.03 1.95
CA GLU A 783 14.18 39.96 0.95
C GLU A 783 13.27 40.21 -0.26
N LEU A 784 12.05 40.72 -0.04
CA LEU A 784 11.12 41.06 -1.13
C LEU A 784 11.60 42.25 -1.98
N ARG A 785 12.43 43.14 -1.43
CA ARG A 785 13.09 44.23 -2.18
C ARG A 785 14.34 43.79 -2.93
N SER A 786 14.89 42.62 -2.61
CA SER A 786 16.13 42.14 -3.24
C SER A 786 15.91 41.88 -4.72
N ALA A 787 16.88 42.27 -5.56
CA ALA A 787 16.90 41.91 -6.97
C ALA A 787 17.03 40.39 -7.19
N GLN A 788 17.54 39.66 -6.18
CA GLN A 788 17.59 38.20 -6.12
C GLN A 788 17.03 37.72 -4.78
N PRO A 789 15.70 37.57 -4.66
CA PRO A 789 15.06 37.21 -3.41
C PRO A 789 15.39 35.77 -2.99
N ASP A 790 15.87 35.55 -1.75
CA ASP A 790 16.05 34.21 -1.21
C ASP A 790 14.70 33.66 -0.70
N LYS A 791 14.12 32.76 -1.49
CA LYS A 791 12.83 32.11 -1.22
C LYS A 791 12.81 31.34 0.12
N LYS A 792 13.97 30.89 0.62
CA LYS A 792 14.08 30.22 1.91
C LYS A 792 14.00 31.23 3.06
N LEU A 793 14.71 32.36 2.96
CA LEU A 793 14.66 33.42 3.97
C LEU A 793 13.30 34.11 4.02
N ILE A 794 12.67 34.34 2.87
CA ILE A 794 11.29 34.83 2.78
C ILE A 794 10.35 33.89 3.53
N TRP A 795 10.52 32.59 3.34
CA TRP A 795 9.70 31.59 4.03
C TRP A 795 9.94 31.59 5.55
N GLU A 796 11.19 31.62 5.99
CA GLU A 796 11.54 31.68 7.42
C GLU A 796 10.96 32.95 8.07
N ALA A 797 11.02 34.09 7.39
CA ALA A 797 10.43 35.34 7.85
C ALA A 797 8.89 35.27 7.91
N CYS A 798 8.23 34.64 6.93
CA CYS A 798 6.79 34.40 6.98
C CYS A 798 6.39 33.51 8.16
N VAL A 799 7.15 32.44 8.44
CA VAL A 799 6.92 31.56 9.59
C VAL A 799 7.06 32.33 10.90
N ALA A 800 8.13 33.11 11.04
CA ALA A 800 8.35 33.92 12.23
C ALA A 800 7.23 34.95 12.44
N LEU A 801 6.75 35.62 11.39
CA LEU A 801 5.61 36.55 11.46
C LEU A 801 4.32 35.88 11.96
N MET A 802 4.01 34.68 11.44
CA MET A 802 2.81 33.94 11.87
C MET A 802 2.89 33.52 13.36
N GLU A 803 4.10 33.36 13.90
CA GLU A 803 4.32 33.01 15.31
C GLU A 803 4.18 34.20 16.28
N GLU A 804 4.23 35.44 15.79
CA GLU A 804 4.11 36.66 16.62
C GLU A 804 2.71 36.86 17.22
N ARG A 805 1.68 36.21 16.62
CA ARG A 805 0.28 36.28 17.06
C ARG A 805 -0.18 37.72 17.29
N VAL A 806 0.01 38.62 16.33
CA VAL A 806 -0.42 40.02 16.44
C VAL A 806 -1.93 40.15 16.67
N PRO A 807 -2.43 41.24 17.30
CA PRO A 807 -3.86 41.48 17.44
C PRO A 807 -4.57 41.47 16.08
N PHE A 808 -5.72 40.80 15.98
CA PHE A 808 -6.53 40.82 14.77
C PHE A 808 -7.41 42.06 14.80
N VAL A 809 -7.09 43.05 13.97
CA VAL A 809 -7.85 44.28 13.84
C VAL A 809 -8.60 44.23 12.51
N GLU A 810 -9.89 43.92 12.53
CA GLU A 810 -10.67 43.65 11.31
C GLU A 810 -10.68 44.84 10.33
N SER A 811 -10.64 46.08 10.84
CA SER A 811 -10.57 47.27 9.98
C SER A 811 -9.29 47.34 9.14
N GLN A 812 -8.25 46.59 9.48
CA GLN A 812 -6.99 46.49 8.71
C GLN A 812 -7.06 45.43 7.60
N LEU A 813 -8.12 44.61 7.53
CA LEU A 813 -8.33 43.72 6.39
C LEU A 813 -8.61 44.51 5.10
N GLY A 814 -9.19 45.70 5.21
CA GLY A 814 -9.54 46.57 4.10
C GLY A 814 -8.75 47.86 4.05
N GLY A 815 -9.24 48.81 3.26
CA GLY A 815 -8.62 50.13 3.10
C GLY A 815 -7.92 50.34 1.75
N GLY A 816 -8.27 49.52 0.75
CA GLY A 816 -7.75 49.59 -0.61
C GLY A 816 -7.22 48.23 -1.07
N PRO A 817 -7.02 48.03 -2.38
CA PRO A 817 -6.55 46.76 -2.94
C PRO A 817 -5.19 46.34 -2.38
N PHE A 818 -5.07 45.07 -2.00
CA PHE A 818 -3.80 44.45 -1.59
C PHE A 818 -3.32 43.48 -2.66
N HIS A 819 -2.08 43.65 -3.11
CA HIS A 819 -1.45 42.84 -4.14
C HIS A 819 -0.68 41.67 -3.54
N ALA A 820 -0.77 40.50 -4.18
CA ALA A 820 0.05 39.35 -3.80
C ALA A 820 1.50 39.52 -4.27
N VAL A 821 2.42 39.67 -3.31
CA VAL A 821 3.85 39.93 -3.56
C VAL A 821 4.71 38.68 -3.39
N PHE A 822 4.24 37.70 -2.62
CA PHE A 822 4.86 36.38 -2.51
C PHE A 822 3.82 35.29 -2.29
N THR A 823 4.01 34.14 -2.93
CA THR A 823 3.17 32.95 -2.72
C THR A 823 3.99 31.67 -2.70
N ARG A 824 3.54 30.68 -1.91
CA ARG A 824 4.12 29.33 -1.86
C ARG A 824 3.02 28.28 -1.84
N GLY A 825 3.12 27.30 -2.74
CA GLY A 825 2.11 26.24 -2.92
C GLY A 825 1.08 26.59 -4.00
N PRO A 826 0.39 25.59 -4.58
CA PRO A 826 -0.56 25.81 -5.66
C PRO A 826 -1.81 26.50 -5.12
N LEU A 827 -1.90 27.82 -5.30
CA LEU A 827 -3.15 28.54 -5.13
C LEU A 827 -3.97 28.40 -6.41
N LEU A 828 -5.29 28.18 -6.28
CA LEU A 828 -6.19 27.94 -7.42
C LEU A 828 -6.10 29.01 -8.52
N TRP A 829 -5.79 30.27 -8.17
CA TRP A 829 -5.63 31.36 -9.15
C TRP A 829 -4.27 31.35 -9.87
N GLN A 830 -3.23 30.70 -9.31
CA GLN A 830 -1.90 30.58 -9.95
C GLN A 830 -1.92 29.68 -11.19
N LEU A 831 -2.90 28.78 -11.31
CA LEU A 831 -3.15 28.01 -12.53
C LEU A 831 -3.45 28.90 -13.74
N TRP A 832 -3.85 30.16 -13.49
CA TRP A 832 -4.29 31.09 -14.53
C TRP A 832 -3.22 32.11 -14.93
N THR A 833 -2.15 32.29 -14.15
CA THR A 833 -1.11 33.30 -14.39
C THR A 833 0.29 32.73 -14.69
N SER A 834 0.48 31.41 -14.78
CA SER A 834 1.73 30.82 -15.31
C SER A 834 1.61 29.34 -15.71
N GLN A 835 2.39 28.95 -16.73
CA GLN A 835 2.55 27.57 -17.23
C GLN A 835 3.42 26.64 -16.35
N ALA A 836 3.87 27.07 -15.16
CA ALA A 836 4.78 26.26 -14.33
C ALA A 836 4.07 25.69 -13.08
N LYS A 837 4.05 24.35 -12.96
CA LYS A 837 3.62 23.62 -11.76
C LYS A 837 4.74 23.57 -10.72
N GLN A 838 4.38 23.86 -9.46
CA GLN A 838 5.14 23.68 -8.21
C GLN A 838 6.37 24.59 -7.97
N GLY A 839 6.21 25.60 -7.11
CA GLY A 839 7.32 26.41 -6.56
C GLY A 839 6.83 27.62 -5.76
N SER A 840 7.71 28.27 -4.98
CA SER A 840 7.45 29.60 -4.41
C SER A 840 7.79 30.71 -5.42
N ARG A 841 6.97 31.75 -5.48
CA ARG A 841 7.07 32.86 -6.45
C ARG A 841 7.01 34.21 -5.72
N VAL A 842 7.90 35.11 -6.12
CA VAL A 842 7.85 36.55 -5.79
C VAL A 842 7.34 37.26 -7.04
N THR A 843 6.29 38.07 -6.91
CA THR A 843 5.72 38.83 -8.04
C THR A 843 6.54 40.10 -8.28
N THR A 844 6.59 40.61 -9.51
CA THR A 844 7.21 41.92 -9.83
C THR A 844 6.21 42.85 -10.51
N ALA A 845 6.53 44.15 -10.56
CA ALA A 845 5.65 45.18 -11.14
C ALA A 845 5.28 44.98 -12.63
N SER A 846 6.03 44.16 -13.37
CA SER A 846 5.86 43.94 -14.82
C SER A 846 4.98 42.73 -15.20
N GLU A 847 4.50 41.97 -14.20
CA GLU A 847 3.70 40.76 -14.41
C GLU A 847 2.19 41.05 -14.25
N ASN A 848 1.34 40.18 -14.80
CA ASN A 848 -0.11 40.23 -14.58
C ASN A 848 -0.45 40.37 -13.09
N GLN A 849 -1.26 41.37 -12.77
CA GLN A 849 -1.54 41.71 -11.38
C GLN A 849 -2.74 40.95 -10.84
N ALA A 850 -2.68 40.57 -9.56
CA ALA A 850 -3.81 40.06 -8.82
C ALA A 850 -3.88 40.76 -7.46
N TRP A 851 -5.05 41.27 -7.12
CA TRP A 851 -5.29 41.96 -5.87
C TRP A 851 -6.64 41.56 -5.26
N GLN A 852 -6.75 41.81 -3.97
CA GLN A 852 -7.95 41.54 -3.21
C GLN A 852 -8.23 42.71 -2.27
N ASP A 853 -9.47 43.14 -2.20
CA ASP A 853 -9.93 44.18 -1.28
C ASP A 853 -11.09 43.67 -0.43
N PHE A 854 -11.00 43.91 0.88
CA PHE A 854 -12.09 43.66 1.80
C PHE A 854 -12.69 45.00 2.19
N ASP A 855 -14.01 45.06 2.31
CA ASP A 855 -14.72 46.15 2.95
C ASP A 855 -15.24 45.66 4.31
N PRO A 856 -14.54 45.99 5.42
CA PRO A 856 -14.97 45.59 6.76
C PRO A 856 -16.29 46.21 7.22
N ALA A 857 -16.66 47.38 6.69
CA ALA A 857 -17.92 48.02 7.04
C ALA A 857 -19.09 47.31 6.34
N ALA A 858 -18.93 46.97 5.06
CA ALA A 858 -19.96 46.26 4.29
C ALA A 858 -19.89 44.73 4.44
N LYS A 859 -18.83 44.19 5.06
CA LYS A 859 -18.53 42.75 5.14
C LYS A 859 -18.47 42.09 3.75
N THR A 860 -17.90 42.81 2.78
CA THR A 860 -17.75 42.33 1.40
C THR A 860 -16.29 42.13 1.02
N VAL A 861 -16.05 41.30 0.01
CA VAL A 861 -14.71 41.04 -0.54
C VAL A 861 -14.78 41.02 -2.06
N VAL A 862 -13.79 41.63 -2.70
CA VAL A 862 -13.59 41.61 -4.15
C VAL A 862 -12.20 41.07 -4.44
N ASN A 863 -12.13 40.08 -5.32
CA ASN A 863 -10.89 39.55 -5.87
C ASN A 863 -10.81 39.98 -7.32
N PHE A 864 -9.62 40.40 -7.76
CA PHE A 864 -9.33 40.80 -9.12
C PHE A 864 -8.05 40.13 -9.61
N GLY A 865 -8.00 39.73 -10.88
CA GLY A 865 -6.80 39.20 -11.51
C GLY A 865 -6.73 39.50 -13.01
N GLU A 866 -5.53 39.75 -13.51
CA GLU A 866 -5.22 39.92 -14.93
C GLU A 866 -4.71 38.61 -15.55
N LEU A 867 -5.15 38.32 -16.77
CA LEU A 867 -4.76 37.12 -17.52
C LEU A 867 -3.89 37.46 -18.73
N LEU A 868 -4.07 38.64 -19.33
CA LEU A 868 -3.28 39.18 -20.43
C LEU A 868 -3.13 40.70 -20.26
N GLY A 869 -2.57 41.11 -19.12
CA GLY A 869 -2.59 42.49 -18.64
C GLY A 869 -4.03 43.02 -18.52
N SER A 870 -4.20 44.33 -18.71
CA SER A 870 -5.49 45.01 -18.63
C SER A 870 -6.50 44.61 -19.71
N GLN A 871 -6.11 43.83 -20.74
CA GLN A 871 -7.01 43.41 -21.81
C GLN A 871 -7.93 42.25 -21.40
N VAL A 872 -7.51 41.42 -20.44
CA VAL A 872 -8.30 40.30 -19.94
C VAL A 872 -8.23 40.27 -18.42
N THR A 873 -9.31 40.64 -17.75
CA THR A 873 -9.39 40.74 -16.28
C THR A 873 -10.56 39.92 -15.74
N VAL A 874 -10.39 39.31 -14.57
CA VAL A 874 -11.43 38.56 -13.86
C VAL A 874 -11.70 39.21 -12.51
N THR A 875 -12.97 39.42 -12.18
CA THR A 875 -13.43 39.84 -10.85
C THR A 875 -14.30 38.77 -10.20
N ALA A 876 -14.15 38.56 -8.91
CA ALA A 876 -15.05 37.73 -8.10
C ALA A 876 -15.40 38.48 -6.80
N SER A 877 -16.69 38.68 -6.55
CA SER A 877 -17.20 39.44 -5.41
C SER A 877 -18.10 38.59 -4.52
N GLY A 878 -18.07 38.86 -3.22
CA GLY A 878 -18.83 38.11 -2.23
C GLY A 878 -18.91 38.81 -0.88
N SER A 879 -19.53 38.13 0.08
CA SER A 879 -19.54 38.55 1.49
C SER A 879 -18.51 37.76 2.29
N TYR A 880 -18.08 38.26 3.44
CA TYR A 880 -17.22 37.51 4.36
C TYR A 880 -17.63 37.69 5.82
N ARG A 881 -17.21 36.76 6.67
CA ARG A 881 -17.35 36.82 8.12
C ARG A 881 -16.18 36.16 8.82
N ALA A 882 -15.81 36.62 10.01
CA ALA A 882 -14.90 35.89 10.88
C ALA A 882 -15.59 34.62 11.40
N ALA A 883 -14.87 33.49 11.46
CA ALA A 883 -15.45 32.21 11.88
C ALA A 883 -15.69 32.12 13.40
N ASP A 884 -14.88 32.83 14.17
CA ASP A 884 -14.87 32.85 15.63
C ASP A 884 -14.77 34.31 16.06
N GLU A 885 -15.77 34.90 16.71
CA GLU A 885 -15.74 36.31 17.13
C GLU A 885 -14.91 36.54 18.41
N GLU A 886 -14.69 35.50 19.23
CA GLU A 886 -14.00 35.59 20.52
C GLU A 886 -12.47 35.65 20.37
N GLN A 887 -11.92 35.09 19.28
CA GLN A 887 -10.47 35.06 19.07
C GLN A 887 -9.88 36.44 18.67
N GLN A 888 -9.30 37.20 19.59
CA GLN A 888 -8.84 38.58 19.31
C GLN A 888 -7.43 38.71 18.66
N ARG A 889 -6.75 37.61 18.32
CA ARG A 889 -5.37 37.62 17.78
C ARG A 889 -5.21 36.68 16.58
N CYS A 890 -4.29 37.00 15.68
CA CYS A 890 -3.90 36.12 14.57
C CYS A 890 -3.24 34.82 15.10
N PRO A 891 -3.40 33.68 14.41
CA PRO A 891 -4.15 33.50 13.17
C PRO A 891 -5.67 33.54 13.37
N LYS A 892 -6.42 34.21 12.47
CA LYS A 892 -7.89 34.32 12.53
C LYS A 892 -8.52 33.70 11.28
N LEU A 893 -9.50 32.81 11.44
CA LEU A 893 -10.19 32.20 10.30
C LEU A 893 -11.28 33.14 9.75
N VAL A 894 -11.26 33.36 8.43
CA VAL A 894 -12.25 34.15 7.69
C VAL A 894 -12.96 33.26 6.67
N LEU A 895 -14.29 33.28 6.72
CA LEU A 895 -15.18 32.58 5.80
C LEU A 895 -15.67 33.58 4.76
N ALA A 896 -15.43 33.31 3.47
CA ALA A 896 -15.91 34.12 2.36
C ALA A 896 -16.95 33.34 1.55
N SER A 897 -18.02 34.00 1.14
CA SER A 897 -19.07 33.45 0.28
C SER A 897 -19.09 34.26 -1.01
N ILE A 898 -18.57 33.68 -2.10
CA ILE A 898 -18.55 34.29 -3.42
C ILE A 898 -19.95 34.19 -4.02
N GLN A 899 -20.49 35.32 -4.47
CA GLN A 899 -21.86 35.45 -4.93
C GLN A 899 -21.96 35.69 -6.44
N GLY A 900 -20.87 36.12 -7.06
CA GLY A 900 -20.76 36.29 -8.51
C GLY A 900 -19.38 36.80 -8.94
N GLY A 901 -19.17 36.83 -10.25
CA GLY A 901 -17.97 37.41 -10.85
C GLY A 901 -18.19 37.83 -12.29
N ALA A 902 -17.16 38.38 -12.91
CA ALA A 902 -17.16 38.77 -14.31
C ALA A 902 -15.77 38.56 -14.92
N LEU A 903 -15.73 38.15 -16.18
CA LEU A 903 -14.56 38.17 -17.03
C LEU A 903 -14.73 39.32 -18.02
N ASN A 904 -13.86 40.33 -17.96
CA ASN A 904 -13.74 41.33 -19.00
C ASN A 904 -12.64 40.88 -19.96
N ALA A 905 -12.98 40.62 -21.21
CA ALA A 905 -12.01 40.25 -22.24
C ALA A 905 -12.21 41.14 -23.47
N TRP A 906 -11.21 41.95 -23.82
CA TRP A 906 -11.23 42.88 -24.96
C TRP A 906 -12.46 43.81 -24.97
N GLY A 907 -12.85 44.31 -23.79
CA GLY A 907 -14.01 45.21 -23.64
C GLY A 907 -15.37 44.51 -23.57
N LEU A 908 -15.42 43.17 -23.71
CA LEU A 908 -16.63 42.38 -23.51
C LEU A 908 -16.69 41.89 -22.05
N GLN A 909 -17.73 42.31 -21.33
CA GLN A 909 -17.98 41.85 -19.96
C GLN A 909 -18.89 40.62 -19.96
N ILE A 910 -18.35 39.48 -19.54
CA ILE A 910 -19.05 38.20 -19.44
C ILE A 910 -19.29 37.91 -17.95
N PRO A 911 -20.55 37.87 -17.47
CA PRO A 911 -20.83 37.47 -16.09
C PRO A 911 -20.44 36.00 -15.89
N LEU A 912 -19.66 35.73 -14.86
CA LEU A 912 -19.26 34.38 -14.48
C LEU A 912 -20.24 33.85 -13.41
N PRO A 913 -20.88 32.69 -13.60
CA PRO A 913 -21.78 32.09 -12.62
C PRO A 913 -21.00 31.41 -11.47
N ILE A 914 -19.96 32.08 -10.96
CA ILE A 914 -19.14 31.57 -9.86
C ILE A 914 -19.82 31.88 -8.53
N ARG A 915 -20.13 30.82 -7.78
CA ARG A 915 -20.69 30.89 -6.43
C ARG A 915 -20.08 29.80 -5.58
N GLY A 916 -19.87 30.08 -4.30
CA GLY A 916 -19.35 29.09 -3.37
C GLY A 916 -18.75 29.70 -2.12
N GLU A 917 -18.64 28.89 -1.08
CA GLU A 917 -18.01 29.26 0.18
C GLU A 917 -16.55 28.80 0.21
N GLY A 918 -15.68 29.67 0.71
CA GLY A 918 -14.27 29.41 0.91
C GLY A 918 -13.84 29.85 2.29
N GLN A 919 -12.76 29.26 2.78
CA GLN A 919 -12.18 29.59 4.08
C GLN A 919 -10.70 29.92 3.90
N VAL A 920 -10.26 30.99 4.55
CA VAL A 920 -8.86 31.40 4.54
C VAL A 920 -8.46 31.89 5.92
N GLU A 921 -7.26 31.54 6.36
CA GLU A 921 -6.73 31.97 7.65
C GLU A 921 -5.87 33.22 7.47
N VAL A 922 -6.24 34.30 8.16
CA VAL A 922 -5.42 35.52 8.30
C VAL A 922 -4.34 35.23 9.34
N ALA A 923 -3.19 34.76 8.88
CA ALA A 923 -2.10 34.28 9.74
C ALA A 923 -1.26 35.43 10.35
N TYR A 924 -1.22 36.59 9.67
CA TYR A 924 -0.63 37.83 10.17
C TYR A 924 -1.35 39.03 9.54
N LEU A 925 -1.51 40.12 10.30
CA LEU A 925 -2.20 41.33 9.84
C LEU A 925 -1.57 42.58 10.46
N ASP A 926 -1.21 43.54 9.61
CA ASP A 926 -0.87 44.91 9.98
C ASP A 926 -1.50 45.91 8.97
N PRO A 927 -1.40 47.24 9.19
CA PRO A 927 -2.03 48.23 8.31
C PRO A 927 -1.64 48.17 6.82
N ASP A 928 -0.43 47.68 6.51
CA ASP A 928 0.15 47.73 5.16
C ASP A 928 0.38 46.34 4.55
N MET A 929 0.45 45.30 5.37
CA MET A 929 0.77 43.93 4.95
C MET A 929 -0.08 42.89 5.68
N ARG A 930 -0.46 41.84 4.94
CA ARG A 930 -1.20 40.69 5.47
C ARG A 930 -0.65 39.37 4.92
N VAL A 931 -0.69 38.33 5.74
CA VAL A 931 -0.27 36.97 5.36
C VAL A 931 -1.46 36.03 5.51
N PHE A 932 -1.84 35.40 4.41
CA PHE A 932 -2.88 34.38 4.37
C PHE A 932 -2.28 32.98 4.31
N ARG A 933 -2.94 32.05 4.99
CA ARG A 933 -2.67 30.61 4.89
C ARG A 933 -3.95 29.89 4.47
N ALA A 934 -3.86 29.12 3.39
CA ALA A 934 -4.93 28.27 2.90
C ALA A 934 -4.90 26.89 3.62
N THR A 935 -6.03 26.18 3.59
CA THR A 935 -6.17 24.84 4.20
C THR A 935 -5.23 23.79 3.61
N ASN A 936 -4.81 23.97 2.35
CA ASN A 936 -3.81 23.13 1.68
C ASN A 936 -2.36 23.48 2.07
N GLY A 937 -2.15 24.36 3.04
CA GLY A 937 -0.84 24.81 3.52
C GLY A 937 -0.18 25.90 2.65
N SER A 938 -0.85 26.36 1.59
CA SER A 938 -0.31 27.44 0.74
C SER A 938 -0.34 28.77 1.47
N ILE A 939 0.68 29.60 1.23
CA ILE A 939 0.81 30.92 1.85
C ILE A 939 0.84 32.01 0.80
N SER A 940 0.20 33.14 1.11
CA SER A 940 0.17 34.35 0.30
C SER A 940 0.49 35.57 1.17
N VAL A 941 1.55 36.28 0.84
CA VAL A 941 1.88 37.59 1.41
C VAL A 941 1.31 38.65 0.49
N GLN A 942 0.51 39.56 1.06
CA GLN A 942 -0.10 40.64 0.32
C GLN A 942 0.23 42.00 0.95
N VAL A 943 0.47 43.00 0.10
CA VAL A 943 0.84 44.37 0.50
C VAL A 943 -0.14 45.35 -0.15
N ARG A 944 -0.54 46.39 0.59
CA ARG A 944 -1.50 47.39 0.15
C ARG A 944 -0.95 48.22 -1.02
N GLN A 945 -1.77 48.48 -2.04
CA GLN A 945 -1.33 49.07 -3.32
C GLN A 945 -0.62 50.42 -3.15
N ASP A 946 -1.17 51.31 -2.33
CA ASP A 946 -0.62 52.64 -2.05
C ASP A 946 0.73 52.59 -1.32
N ARG A 947 1.06 51.47 -0.66
CA ARG A 947 2.33 51.26 0.04
C ARG A 947 3.35 50.44 -0.76
N LEU A 948 2.98 49.87 -1.91
CA LEU A 948 3.91 49.14 -2.77
C LEU A 948 5.13 49.97 -3.21
N PRO A 949 5.00 51.27 -3.58
CA PRO A 949 6.17 52.07 -3.96
C PRO A 949 7.15 52.28 -2.80
N GLU A 950 6.62 52.52 -1.60
CA GLU A 950 7.44 52.77 -0.41
C GLU A 950 8.07 51.48 0.15
N LEU A 951 7.30 50.38 0.19
CA LEU A 951 7.73 49.13 0.81
C LEU A 951 8.58 48.27 -0.12
N LEU A 952 8.27 48.23 -1.43
CA LEU A 952 8.88 47.31 -2.40
C LEU A 952 9.52 48.01 -3.61
N GLY A 953 9.44 49.33 -3.71
CA GLY A 953 10.04 50.08 -4.83
C GLY A 953 9.32 49.90 -6.16
N TRP A 954 8.06 49.44 -6.16
CA TRP A 954 7.24 49.33 -7.36
C TRP A 954 6.80 50.74 -7.78
N GLY A 955 7.26 51.22 -8.95
CA GLY A 955 6.86 52.53 -9.46
C GLY A 955 5.34 52.64 -9.61
N SER A 956 4.80 53.83 -9.32
CA SER A 956 3.37 54.15 -9.45
C SER A 956 2.84 53.95 -10.85
#